data_AF-A0A3M1TMN0-F1
#
_entry.id   AF-A0A3M1TMN0-F1
#
_cell.length_a   1.000
_cell.length_b   1.000
_cell.length_c   1.000
_cell.angle_alpha   90.00
_cell.angle_beta   90.00
_cell.angle_gamma   90.00
#
_symmetry.space_group_name_H-M   'P 1'
#
loop_
_entity.id
_entity.type
_entity.pdbx_description
1 polymer ?
#
loop_
_entity_poly.entity_id
_entity_poly.type
_entity_poly.pdbx_seq_one_letter_code
_entity_poly.pdbx_strand_id
1 'polypeptide(L)'
;MKNRAGNRLHLRQMVGTHLRIMLFGCIMMALMAAGLWYALRRQQAGPVSFGSSILQGNIANNPTSLQFGPDGRLYVAEQYGRILIYTVVRLGPNDYRVQDIEQITLIQQIPNHEDDTGVRNYAINQRQVTGIVVAGSSQFPVIYVSSSDPRIGAGGGGQDLNLDTNSGTISRLSWDGSQWNKVDLVRGLPRSEENHACNGMHLSTTGDTLFVTSAGLTNAGGPSGGFAFITEYALGVAILSIDLNALNTMPLKTDPFGQQYLYDLPALDDPDKPNVNGITDPNDPAYDGIDVGDPFGGNDGLNQAKLVPGSPVQIYSPGYRNAYDIEITTAGRMYTVDNGGNGGWGGYPEGEGTPNVTNNYVPGEPGYVNNLNGLHYVPDSGYYAGHPCPVRANPTGAGLYTYGDSGVFRTSTTGPHPLPADWPPVPPSMANPLEGDFQLPGVENQALIAFPSSTNGLCEYTASNFGGALQGNLLAASYTGEIYRVQLNAAGDTVTNGIEVFFSGFGMQPLDVTAQGDAHIFGGTIWVADYGNNNLYVFEPADYDGASVSACAGTDDPTLDEDLDGFSNADELDNSTNPCSSASKPADRDSTFINGFLVSDLNDPDDDDDGLPDTTDPFPIDPLNGLQTRLPFHREFFNDDPGTGFFGLGFTGLMQPGQDYLSLYDAQQVIAGGTTGLLTIPAEAGDPRQNNQRAAFQFGMFSHAGMCPYVIHTQMLAAGFEGQSPDGPESQGMYIGTGDQDNYVKIVADSGISVIVEVAGVPSVATYSVPNIRQAATIDLYLTLDPAAGSVQPEYALEGGPRAAAGAAFALGGSLLTAVQDSTQALAIGLLASTGGGKAFYASWDELSVQPLSTSSSATLRIDPPGNQLDASCMSSGSFQLTNTSAGGQKIKEVRVDLRTAWLQKLVFDPTGQAGDEQYMDVRIDAGGSSTGFQAHSFSAARDGGYEVLSLSFSDFDAGESLQFSVDVDPLSVQGTTAPGPGQAAHVSGLELAGSRVYIQYDDCSSQEVLLYPDSSQLDASLGQLSGLDPPQATLGVQGMASFPATTEQAGQVAVLNGPAGAEVSLYLAEAEWVAPNLPSGAYSPDLYEANRLLQLTSYTATIGTGGQVEIPFNLLRSQETGGRNLLLAVLSLPGGGSFSLPPLQLLLKPALCPVHRINCGGPAYTTVVGELFEADAFYSGGSIFSVSNNIANTPD
;
A
#
# COMPACT_ATOMS: atom_id res chain seq x y z
N MET A 1 62.77 82.76 -23.54
CA MET A 1 61.36 82.39 -23.74
C MET A 1 60.88 81.56 -22.55
N LYS A 2 60.40 82.22 -21.49
CA LYS A 2 59.70 81.60 -20.36
C LYS A 2 58.19 81.84 -20.54
N ASN A 3 57.38 80.99 -19.90
CA ASN A 3 55.92 81.03 -19.80
C ASN A 3 55.14 80.30 -20.90
N ARG A 4 55.36 78.98 -20.96
CA ARG A 4 54.41 77.98 -21.48
C ARG A 4 53.94 76.99 -20.40
N ALA A 5 53.95 77.39 -19.12
CA ALA A 5 53.63 76.51 -17.99
C ALA A 5 52.33 76.86 -17.23
N GLY A 6 51.70 78.01 -17.47
CA GLY A 6 50.54 78.46 -16.66
C GLY A 6 49.15 77.99 -17.14
N ASN A 7 48.91 77.92 -18.46
CA ASN A 7 47.53 77.84 -18.98
C ASN A 7 47.01 76.43 -19.33
N ARG A 8 47.82 75.36 -19.20
CA ARG A 8 47.36 73.98 -19.45
C ARG A 8 46.95 73.21 -18.19
N LEU A 9 47.31 73.69 -17.00
CA LEU A 9 46.94 73.04 -15.74
C LEU A 9 45.53 73.43 -15.27
N HIS A 10 45.14 74.69 -15.46
CA HIS A 10 43.82 75.19 -15.03
C HIS A 10 42.65 74.61 -15.85
N LEU A 11 42.81 74.43 -17.17
CA LEU A 11 41.75 73.85 -18.00
C LEU A 11 41.57 72.34 -17.78
N ARG A 12 42.64 71.60 -17.44
CA ARG A 12 42.55 70.16 -17.13
C ARG A 12 42.01 69.89 -15.72
N GLN A 13 42.29 70.76 -14.75
CA GLN A 13 41.66 70.67 -13.42
C GLN A 13 40.18 71.05 -13.45
N MET A 14 39.75 72.07 -14.20
CA MET A 14 38.31 72.40 -14.29
C MET A 14 37.48 71.32 -14.98
N VAL A 15 37.98 70.71 -16.06
CA VAL A 15 37.25 69.64 -16.77
C VAL A 15 37.22 68.33 -15.97
N GLY A 16 38.30 67.99 -15.25
CA GLY A 16 38.35 66.80 -14.39
C GLY A 16 37.44 66.91 -13.16
N THR A 17 37.34 68.10 -12.55
CA THR A 17 36.48 68.32 -11.38
C THR A 17 35.00 68.41 -11.78
N HIS A 18 34.65 69.01 -12.93
CA HIS A 18 33.27 69.00 -13.42
C HIS A 18 32.79 67.63 -13.89
N LEU A 19 33.65 66.82 -14.51
CA LEU A 19 33.29 65.46 -14.91
C LEU A 19 33.10 64.54 -13.69
N ARG A 20 33.91 64.70 -12.63
CA ARG A 20 33.75 63.97 -11.37
C ARG A 20 32.50 64.40 -10.60
N ILE A 21 32.15 65.69 -10.58
CA ILE A 21 30.92 66.19 -9.95
C ILE A 21 29.68 65.73 -10.73
N MET A 22 29.72 65.70 -12.07
CA MET A 22 28.64 65.13 -12.88
C MET A 22 28.51 63.62 -12.68
N LEU A 23 29.62 62.86 -12.63
CA LEU A 23 29.56 61.41 -12.42
C LEU A 23 29.06 61.05 -11.00
N PHE A 24 29.50 61.79 -9.98
CA PHE A 24 29.01 61.62 -8.61
C PHE A 24 27.55 62.07 -8.45
N GLY A 25 27.14 63.11 -9.17
CA GLY A 25 25.74 63.56 -9.24
C GLY A 25 24.83 62.57 -9.98
N CYS A 26 25.29 61.95 -11.06
CA CYS A 26 24.55 60.90 -11.76
C CYS A 26 24.47 59.60 -10.94
N ILE A 27 25.53 59.24 -10.19
CA ILE A 27 25.51 58.10 -9.28
C ILE A 27 24.60 58.36 -8.08
N MET A 28 24.61 59.57 -7.50
CA MET A 28 23.66 59.94 -6.46
C MET A 28 22.23 60.04 -6.99
N MET A 29 21.99 60.54 -8.21
CA MET A 29 20.65 60.51 -8.81
C MET A 29 20.22 59.10 -9.15
N ALA A 30 21.11 58.20 -9.57
CA ALA A 30 20.80 56.79 -9.79
C ALA A 30 20.53 56.07 -8.47
N LEU A 31 21.27 56.37 -7.39
CA LEU A 31 21.04 55.82 -6.05
C LEU A 31 19.82 56.43 -5.36
N MET A 32 19.51 57.71 -5.59
CA MET A 32 18.28 58.34 -5.12
C MET A 32 17.08 57.93 -5.96
N ALA A 33 17.23 57.71 -7.27
CA ALA A 33 16.16 57.19 -8.12
C ALA A 33 15.93 55.71 -7.85
N ALA A 34 16.97 54.91 -7.61
CA ALA A 34 16.86 53.53 -7.13
C ALA A 34 16.30 53.50 -5.71
N GLY A 35 16.71 54.41 -4.82
CA GLY A 35 16.14 54.55 -3.47
C GLY A 35 14.70 55.06 -3.47
N LEU A 36 14.31 55.94 -4.39
CA LEU A 36 12.93 56.36 -4.60
C LEU A 36 12.13 55.25 -5.27
N TRP A 37 12.69 54.49 -6.21
CA TRP A 37 12.04 53.30 -6.79
C TRP A 37 11.83 52.21 -5.74
N TYR A 38 12.81 52.00 -4.85
CA TYR A 38 12.74 51.05 -3.74
C TYR A 38 11.77 51.51 -2.65
N ALA A 39 11.65 52.82 -2.40
CA ALA A 39 10.68 53.39 -1.47
C ALA A 39 9.25 53.51 -2.06
N LEU A 40 9.12 53.71 -3.38
CA LEU A 40 7.82 53.76 -4.09
C LEU A 40 7.25 52.37 -4.39
N ARG A 41 8.08 51.31 -4.34
CA ARG A 41 7.65 49.90 -4.39
C ARG A 41 7.43 49.25 -3.03
N ARG A 42 7.47 50.00 -1.92
CA ARG A 42 6.75 49.56 -0.72
C ARG A 42 5.24 49.67 -0.99
N GLN A 43 4.71 48.85 -1.89
CA GLN A 43 3.47 48.16 -1.57
C GLN A 43 3.76 47.49 -0.22
N GLN A 44 2.90 47.70 0.78
CA GLN A 44 2.83 46.72 1.86
C GLN A 44 2.74 45.37 1.17
N ALA A 45 3.76 44.52 1.34
CA ALA A 45 3.63 43.13 0.93
C ALA A 45 2.35 42.65 1.61
N GLY A 46 1.36 42.25 0.82
CA GLY A 46 0.15 41.64 1.36
C GLY A 46 0.53 40.41 2.18
N PRO A 47 -0.42 39.86 2.96
CA PRO A 47 -0.19 38.59 3.66
C PRO A 47 0.26 37.50 2.68
N VAL A 48 1.19 36.65 3.10
CA VAL A 48 1.59 35.44 2.36
C VAL A 48 0.37 34.53 2.32
N SER A 49 -0.11 34.22 1.11
CA SER A 49 -1.37 33.50 0.92
C SER A 49 -1.38 32.72 -0.39
N PHE A 50 -1.98 31.53 -0.36
CA PHE A 50 -2.06 30.65 -1.51
C PHE A 50 -3.51 30.18 -1.74
N GLY A 51 -3.87 30.06 -3.02
CA GLY A 51 -5.00 29.27 -3.45
C GLY A 51 -4.60 27.80 -3.58
N SER A 52 -5.56 26.88 -3.42
CA SER A 52 -5.35 25.44 -3.58
C SER A 52 -6.21 24.88 -4.73
N SER A 53 -5.69 23.90 -5.47
CA SER A 53 -6.41 23.15 -6.50
C SER A 53 -5.80 21.77 -6.71
N ILE A 54 -6.59 20.85 -7.27
CA ILE A 54 -6.10 19.55 -7.72
C ILE A 54 -5.77 19.65 -9.22
N LEU A 55 -4.66 19.03 -9.64
CA LEU A 55 -4.31 18.92 -11.05
C LEU A 55 -5.35 18.08 -11.81
N GLN A 56 -6.15 18.72 -12.65
CA GLN A 56 -7.21 18.03 -13.39
C GLN A 56 -6.63 17.16 -14.51
N GLY A 57 -7.15 15.93 -14.64
CA GLY A 57 -6.67 14.97 -15.63
C GLY A 57 -5.42 14.18 -15.19
N ASN A 58 -5.01 14.30 -13.92
CA ASN A 58 -4.03 13.42 -13.30
C ASN A 58 -4.52 11.95 -13.36
N ILE A 59 -3.59 11.03 -13.64
CA ILE A 59 -3.81 9.58 -13.63
C ILE A 59 -2.79 8.84 -12.75
N ALA A 60 -2.04 9.59 -11.94
CA ALA A 60 -1.02 9.00 -11.08
C ALA A 60 -1.68 8.09 -10.04
N ASN A 61 -1.02 6.98 -9.74
CA ASN A 61 -1.43 6.01 -8.73
C ASN A 61 -0.24 5.76 -7.79
N ASN A 62 -0.43 5.97 -6.49
CA ASN A 62 0.58 5.99 -5.45
C ASN A 62 1.77 6.87 -5.85
N PRO A 63 1.58 8.18 -6.14
CA PRO A 63 2.67 9.06 -6.50
C PRO A 63 3.64 9.22 -5.31
N THR A 64 4.93 9.03 -5.56
CA THR A 64 5.97 9.06 -4.51
C THR A 64 6.93 10.23 -4.65
N SER A 65 7.13 10.75 -5.87
CA SER A 65 7.99 11.92 -6.09
C SER A 65 7.58 12.71 -7.33
N LEU A 66 7.87 14.02 -7.34
CA LEU A 66 7.57 14.89 -8.47
C LEU A 66 8.61 16.01 -8.68
N GLN A 67 8.88 16.34 -9.93
CA GLN A 67 9.75 17.47 -10.26
C GLN A 67 9.44 18.04 -11.65
N PHE A 68 9.54 19.35 -11.81
CA PHE A 68 9.53 19.95 -13.14
C PHE A 68 10.88 19.79 -13.84
N GLY A 69 10.85 19.32 -15.08
CA GLY A 69 12.03 19.21 -15.92
C GLY A 69 12.42 20.52 -16.60
N PRO A 70 13.62 20.57 -17.22
CA PRO A 70 14.09 21.75 -17.95
C PRO A 70 13.28 22.07 -19.21
N ASP A 71 12.43 21.14 -19.65
CA ASP A 71 11.48 21.32 -20.76
C ASP A 71 10.13 21.92 -20.32
N GLY A 72 9.97 22.19 -19.03
CA GLY A 72 8.74 22.72 -18.45
C GLY A 72 7.64 21.69 -18.24
N ARG A 73 7.91 20.39 -18.39
CA ARG A 73 6.93 19.34 -18.06
C ARG A 73 7.08 18.88 -16.61
N LEU A 74 6.00 18.40 -16.03
CA LEU A 74 5.98 17.83 -14.68
C LEU A 74 6.22 16.32 -14.77
N TYR A 75 7.28 15.84 -14.12
CA TYR A 75 7.63 14.43 -14.03
C TYR A 75 7.15 13.91 -12.67
N VAL A 76 6.45 12.78 -12.68
CA VAL A 76 5.85 12.18 -11.49
C VAL A 76 6.23 10.71 -11.47
N ALA A 77 6.88 10.27 -10.40
CA ALA A 77 7.19 8.87 -10.16
C ALA A 77 6.09 8.24 -9.29
N GLU A 78 5.82 6.98 -9.57
CA GLU A 78 4.90 6.15 -8.79
C GLU A 78 5.66 5.04 -8.06
N GLN A 79 5.09 4.59 -6.95
CA GLN A 79 5.66 3.54 -6.10
C GLN A 79 6.18 2.34 -6.89
N TYR A 80 5.44 1.85 -7.90
CA TYR A 80 5.78 0.63 -8.64
C TYR A 80 6.54 0.87 -9.96
N GLY A 81 7.28 1.97 -10.05
CA GLY A 81 8.32 2.18 -11.05
C GLY A 81 7.83 2.72 -12.39
N ARG A 82 6.57 3.16 -12.48
CA ARG A 82 6.05 3.93 -13.60
C ARG A 82 6.41 5.41 -13.38
N ILE A 83 6.80 6.09 -14.44
CA ILE A 83 7.03 7.54 -14.45
C ILE A 83 6.07 8.15 -15.47
N LEU A 84 5.31 9.16 -15.04
CA LEU A 84 4.40 9.94 -15.87
C LEU A 84 5.02 11.32 -16.12
N ILE A 85 4.92 11.80 -17.36
CA ILE A 85 5.39 13.12 -17.75
C ILE A 85 4.21 13.90 -18.29
N TYR A 86 3.81 14.92 -17.54
CA TYR A 86 2.66 15.75 -17.84
C TYR A 86 3.06 17.04 -18.55
N THR A 87 2.41 17.30 -19.68
CA THR A 87 2.31 18.66 -20.22
C THR A 87 1.13 19.33 -19.53
N VAL A 88 1.39 20.35 -18.72
CA VAL A 88 0.36 21.03 -17.93
C VAL A 88 0.08 22.41 -18.51
N VAL A 89 -1.19 22.84 -18.43
CA VAL A 89 -1.62 24.19 -18.75
C VAL A 89 -2.34 24.82 -17.57
N ARG A 90 -2.16 26.13 -17.40
CA ARG A 90 -2.97 26.96 -16.51
C ARG A 90 -4.05 27.68 -17.32
N LEU A 91 -5.32 27.45 -17.00
CA LEU A 91 -6.46 28.09 -17.69
C LEU A 91 -7.01 29.32 -16.95
N GLY A 92 -6.66 29.48 -15.68
CA GLY A 92 -7.05 30.58 -14.81
C GLY A 92 -6.44 30.42 -13.42
N PRO A 93 -6.75 31.31 -12.47
CA PRO A 93 -6.35 31.14 -11.07
C PRO A 93 -6.82 29.79 -10.53
N ASN A 94 -5.90 29.00 -9.97
CA ASN A 94 -6.17 27.68 -9.40
C ASN A 94 -6.84 26.69 -10.39
N ASP A 95 -6.67 26.86 -11.71
CA ASP A 95 -7.19 25.92 -12.74
C ASP A 95 -6.03 25.38 -13.59
N TYR A 96 -5.46 24.27 -13.14
CA TYR A 96 -4.37 23.54 -13.79
C TYR A 96 -4.87 22.23 -14.38
N ARG A 97 -4.51 21.96 -15.64
CA ARG A 97 -4.96 20.76 -16.36
C ARG A 97 -3.85 20.08 -17.12
N VAL A 98 -3.89 18.76 -17.12
CA VAL A 98 -3.06 17.92 -17.98
C VAL A 98 -3.58 18.04 -19.43
N GLN A 99 -2.69 18.42 -20.35
CA GLN A 99 -2.95 18.46 -21.79
C GLN A 99 -2.49 17.19 -22.51
N ASP A 100 -1.37 16.62 -22.05
CA ASP A 100 -0.76 15.43 -22.64
C ASP A 100 0.00 14.64 -21.58
N ILE A 101 0.07 13.32 -21.77
CA ILE A 101 0.69 12.38 -20.84
C ILE A 101 1.63 11.47 -21.63
N GLU A 102 2.91 11.47 -21.25
CA GLU A 102 3.86 10.45 -21.66
C GLU A 102 4.13 9.50 -20.49
N GLN A 103 4.19 8.20 -20.78
CA GLN A 103 4.43 7.15 -19.78
C GLN A 103 5.75 6.43 -20.05
N ILE A 104 6.54 6.25 -19.00
CA ILE A 104 7.79 5.48 -19.01
C ILE A 104 7.67 4.30 -18.04
N THR A 105 7.96 3.10 -18.52
CA THR A 105 7.98 1.85 -17.72
C THR A 105 9.37 1.22 -17.63
N LEU A 106 10.41 1.94 -18.05
CA LEU A 106 11.78 1.41 -18.11
C LEU A 106 12.34 1.02 -16.74
N ILE A 107 11.92 1.72 -15.67
CA ILE A 107 12.30 1.39 -14.29
C ILE A 107 11.49 0.20 -13.78
N GLN A 108 10.17 0.22 -13.95
CA GLN A 108 9.28 -0.91 -13.63
C GLN A 108 9.77 -2.25 -14.22
N GLN A 109 10.42 -2.23 -15.39
CA GLN A 109 10.95 -3.41 -16.08
C GLN A 109 12.30 -3.92 -15.56
N ILE A 110 12.93 -3.24 -14.59
CA ILE A 110 14.14 -3.75 -13.94
C ILE A 110 13.75 -4.99 -13.14
N PRO A 111 14.44 -6.12 -13.34
CA PRO A 111 14.12 -7.34 -12.61
C PRO A 111 14.55 -7.29 -11.15
N ASN A 112 13.84 -8.05 -10.32
CA ASN A 112 14.24 -8.34 -8.96
C ASN A 112 14.86 -9.73 -8.84
N HIS A 113 15.46 -9.99 -7.68
CA HIS A 113 16.20 -11.20 -7.40
C HIS A 113 15.78 -11.77 -6.04
N GLU A 114 16.02 -13.06 -5.85
CA GLU A 114 15.94 -13.71 -4.54
C GLU A 114 17.14 -13.31 -3.68
N ASP A 115 16.92 -13.14 -2.38
CA ASP A 115 17.98 -12.70 -1.47
C ASP A 115 19.07 -13.75 -1.28
N ASP A 116 18.67 -14.99 -1.02
CA ASP A 116 19.56 -16.12 -0.74
C ASP A 116 20.51 -16.49 -1.88
N THR A 117 20.03 -16.39 -3.12
CA THR A 117 20.71 -16.92 -4.31
C THR A 117 21.16 -15.86 -5.29
N GLY A 118 20.62 -14.63 -5.21
CA GLY A 118 20.79 -13.61 -6.24
C GLY A 118 20.19 -14.02 -7.60
N VAL A 119 19.38 -15.08 -7.64
CA VAL A 119 18.72 -15.53 -8.86
C VAL A 119 17.57 -14.61 -9.16
N ARG A 120 17.42 -14.26 -10.44
CA ARG A 120 16.32 -13.40 -10.90
C ARG A 120 14.96 -14.02 -10.62
N ASN A 121 14.10 -13.24 -9.96
CA ASN A 121 12.69 -13.56 -9.75
C ASN A 121 11.83 -12.92 -10.87
N TYR A 122 11.12 -13.75 -11.63
CA TYR A 122 10.29 -13.29 -12.76
C TYR A 122 8.84 -12.99 -12.38
N ALA A 123 8.42 -13.36 -11.18
CA ALA A 123 7.09 -13.06 -10.64
C ALA A 123 7.00 -11.61 -10.18
N ILE A 124 8.11 -11.03 -9.71
CA ILE A 124 8.18 -9.64 -9.24
C ILE A 124 8.65 -8.72 -10.36
N ASN A 125 7.69 -8.16 -11.11
CA ASN A 125 7.91 -7.37 -12.33
C ASN A 125 7.69 -5.85 -12.15
N GLN A 126 7.89 -5.36 -10.93
CA GLN A 126 7.76 -3.95 -10.54
C GLN A 126 8.98 -3.53 -9.73
N ARG A 127 9.12 -2.22 -9.46
CA ARG A 127 10.21 -1.67 -8.66
C ARG A 127 9.69 -0.58 -7.74
N GLN A 128 10.09 -0.62 -6.47
CA GLN A 128 9.85 0.49 -5.55
C GLN A 128 10.60 1.73 -6.06
N VAL A 129 9.94 2.88 -6.19
CA VAL A 129 10.58 4.17 -6.52
C VAL A 129 10.10 5.22 -5.54
N THR A 130 11.05 5.93 -4.92
CA THR A 130 10.78 6.97 -3.92
C THR A 130 11.52 8.29 -4.19
N GLY A 131 12.33 8.37 -5.26
CA GLY A 131 13.02 9.61 -5.61
C GLY A 131 13.39 9.73 -7.08
N ILE A 132 13.24 10.95 -7.61
CA ILE A 132 13.72 11.33 -8.95
C ILE A 132 14.49 12.65 -8.91
N VAL A 133 15.44 12.81 -9.83
CA VAL A 133 16.00 14.12 -10.20
C VAL A 133 15.91 14.30 -11.71
N VAL A 134 15.32 15.40 -12.15
CA VAL A 134 15.20 15.78 -13.56
C VAL A 134 16.20 16.89 -13.89
N ALA A 135 17.06 16.62 -14.86
CA ALA A 135 18.17 17.47 -15.27
C ALA A 135 18.31 17.51 -16.80
N GLY A 136 19.47 17.93 -17.31
CA GLY A 136 19.77 17.99 -18.73
C GLY A 136 19.34 19.33 -19.35
N SER A 137 18.77 19.28 -20.55
CA SER A 137 18.30 20.47 -21.27
C SER A 137 16.85 20.30 -21.71
N SER A 138 16.17 21.38 -22.07
CA SER A 138 14.80 21.32 -22.57
C SER A 138 14.62 20.44 -23.81
N GLN A 139 15.68 20.25 -24.61
CA GLN A 139 15.66 19.38 -25.79
C GLN A 139 16.03 17.93 -25.45
N PHE A 140 16.85 17.73 -24.42
CA PHE A 140 17.39 16.43 -24.01
C PHE A 140 17.31 16.33 -22.48
N PRO A 141 16.10 16.14 -21.92
CA PRO A 141 15.94 15.93 -20.50
C PRO A 141 16.58 14.60 -20.07
N VAL A 142 17.03 14.56 -18.82
CA VAL A 142 17.61 13.39 -18.17
C VAL A 142 16.90 13.18 -16.85
N ILE A 143 16.54 11.94 -16.53
CA ILE A 143 15.95 11.56 -15.24
C ILE A 143 16.93 10.63 -14.54
N TYR A 144 17.29 10.95 -13.31
CA TYR A 144 17.92 10.02 -12.37
C TYR A 144 16.84 9.46 -11.46
N VAL A 145 16.87 8.14 -11.22
CA VAL A 145 15.82 7.45 -10.47
C VAL A 145 16.47 6.50 -9.47
N SER A 146 16.06 6.57 -8.21
CA SER A 146 16.32 5.52 -7.22
C SER A 146 15.24 4.44 -7.32
N SER A 147 15.65 3.18 -7.25
CA SER A 147 14.68 2.07 -7.21
C SER A 147 15.19 0.87 -6.43
N SER A 148 14.27 0.07 -5.89
CA SER A 148 14.56 -1.18 -5.16
C SER A 148 13.49 -2.25 -5.41
N ASP A 149 13.65 -3.43 -4.79
CA ASP A 149 12.61 -4.46 -4.76
C ASP A 149 11.30 -3.89 -4.18
N PRO A 150 10.14 -4.12 -4.81
CA PRO A 150 8.85 -3.60 -4.36
C PRO A 150 8.21 -4.42 -3.23
N ARG A 151 8.73 -5.62 -2.94
CA ARG A 151 8.24 -6.43 -1.82
C ARG A 151 8.57 -5.74 -0.51
N ILE A 152 7.73 -5.96 0.50
CA ILE A 152 7.93 -5.43 1.84
C ILE A 152 7.58 -6.55 2.82
N GLY A 153 8.59 -7.05 3.53
CA GLY A 153 8.47 -8.08 4.55
C GLY A 153 8.57 -7.49 5.96
N ALA A 154 9.09 -8.30 6.88
CA ALA A 154 9.27 -8.00 8.30
C ALA A 154 7.95 -7.71 9.04
N GLY A 155 7.98 -6.85 10.06
CA GLY A 155 6.78 -6.46 10.78
C GLY A 155 6.27 -7.42 11.86
N GLY A 156 4.96 -7.44 12.16
CA GLY A 156 4.32 -8.25 13.20
C GLY A 156 4.31 -9.74 12.89
N GLY A 157 4.28 -10.09 11.60
CA GLY A 157 4.60 -11.44 11.13
C GLY A 157 6.10 -11.76 11.17
N GLY A 158 7.00 -10.76 11.23
CA GLY A 158 8.45 -10.93 11.18
C GLY A 158 8.95 -11.72 9.96
N GLN A 159 8.17 -11.72 8.87
CA GLN A 159 8.37 -12.63 7.75
C GLN A 159 9.48 -12.12 6.84
N ASP A 160 10.47 -12.98 6.58
CA ASP A 160 11.41 -12.81 5.48
C ASP A 160 10.72 -13.24 4.17
N LEU A 161 10.62 -12.31 3.21
CA LEU A 161 10.01 -12.56 1.90
C LEU A 161 11.03 -12.97 0.83
N ASN A 162 12.24 -13.33 1.27
CA ASN A 162 13.41 -13.66 0.48
C ASN A 162 13.67 -12.62 -0.61
N LEU A 163 13.58 -11.35 -0.24
CA LEU A 163 13.66 -10.27 -1.19
C LEU A 163 15.06 -9.66 -1.15
N ASP A 164 15.59 -9.31 -2.32
CA ASP A 164 16.98 -8.92 -2.44
C ASP A 164 17.33 -7.65 -1.63
N THR A 165 18.09 -7.86 -0.54
CA THR A 165 18.63 -6.83 0.35
C THR A 165 19.76 -6.02 -0.28
N ASN A 166 20.21 -6.38 -1.49
CA ASN A 166 21.07 -5.59 -2.38
C ASN A 166 20.31 -5.03 -3.61
N SER A 167 18.98 -5.01 -3.59
CA SER A 167 18.19 -4.64 -4.77
C SER A 167 18.29 -3.16 -5.19
N GLY A 168 18.87 -2.29 -4.37
CA GLY A 168 18.96 -0.86 -4.64
C GLY A 168 19.74 -0.54 -5.92
N THR A 169 19.15 0.29 -6.78
CA THR A 169 19.70 0.66 -8.09
C THR A 169 19.44 2.13 -8.39
N ILE A 170 20.48 2.81 -8.89
CA ILE A 170 20.41 4.17 -9.40
C ILE A 170 20.45 4.12 -10.92
N SER A 171 19.38 4.53 -11.57
CA SER A 171 19.27 4.51 -13.04
C SER A 171 19.29 5.92 -13.62
N ARG A 172 19.79 6.06 -14.84
CA ARG A 172 19.72 7.28 -15.66
C ARG A 172 18.92 7.00 -16.93
N LEU A 173 17.85 7.76 -17.14
CA LEU A 173 17.08 7.77 -18.37
C LEU A 173 17.42 9.05 -19.14
N SER A 174 17.81 8.92 -20.40
CA SER A 174 18.18 10.04 -21.25
C SER A 174 17.34 10.06 -22.53
N TRP A 175 16.67 11.17 -22.79
CA TRP A 175 15.96 11.39 -24.03
C TRP A 175 16.94 11.71 -25.16
N ASP A 176 16.85 10.99 -26.28
CA ASP A 176 17.73 11.20 -27.45
C ASP A 176 17.09 12.03 -28.59
N GLY A 177 15.86 12.50 -28.39
CA GLY A 177 15.05 13.14 -29.42
C GLY A 177 13.98 12.23 -30.02
N SER A 178 14.02 10.93 -29.74
CA SER A 178 13.07 9.93 -30.27
C SER A 178 12.59 8.91 -29.25
N GLN A 179 13.44 8.54 -28.29
CA GLN A 179 13.11 7.57 -27.23
C GLN A 179 13.92 7.84 -25.96
N TRP A 180 13.47 7.25 -24.85
CA TRP A 180 14.21 7.20 -23.60
C TRP A 180 15.17 6.03 -23.58
N ASN A 181 16.45 6.31 -23.33
CA ASN A 181 17.48 5.29 -23.15
C ASN A 181 17.83 5.16 -21.66
N LYS A 182 17.71 3.96 -21.09
CA LYS A 182 18.05 3.66 -19.68
C LYS A 182 19.44 3.06 -19.56
N VAL A 183 20.22 3.54 -18.59
CA VAL A 183 21.46 2.90 -18.10
C VAL A 183 21.45 2.88 -16.58
N ASP A 184 21.74 1.73 -15.97
CA ASP A 184 21.93 1.62 -14.52
C ASP A 184 23.34 2.11 -14.14
N LEU A 185 23.40 3.17 -13.36
CA LEU A 185 24.65 3.80 -12.95
C LEU A 185 25.34 3.00 -11.85
N VAL A 186 24.58 2.60 -10.84
CA VAL A 186 25.03 1.84 -9.66
C VAL A 186 23.99 0.77 -9.34
N ARG A 187 24.43 -0.47 -9.12
CA ARG A 187 23.59 -1.62 -8.71
C ARG A 187 24.18 -2.29 -7.48
N GLY A 188 23.33 -2.86 -6.63
CA GLY A 188 23.76 -3.54 -5.39
C GLY A 188 23.66 -2.68 -4.13
N LEU A 189 22.85 -1.62 -4.12
CA LEU A 189 22.71 -0.78 -2.93
C LEU A 189 21.82 -1.45 -1.88
N PRO A 190 22.05 -1.20 -0.58
CA PRO A 190 21.27 -1.82 0.48
C PRO A 190 19.77 -1.52 0.41
N ARG A 191 18.98 -2.51 0.84
CA ARG A 191 17.54 -2.42 1.08
C ARG A 191 17.22 -3.25 2.34
N SER A 192 16.48 -2.68 3.28
CA SER A 192 16.04 -3.35 4.53
C SER A 192 14.97 -4.38 4.25
N GLU A 193 14.78 -5.46 5.03
CA GLU A 193 13.63 -6.38 4.89
C GLU A 193 12.23 -5.70 4.86
N GLU A 194 12.13 -4.50 5.44
CA GLU A 194 10.94 -3.66 5.51
C GLU A 194 10.90 -2.62 4.36
N ASN A 195 10.15 -1.52 4.46
CA ASN A 195 9.93 -0.55 3.38
C ASN A 195 11.09 0.42 3.13
N HIS A 196 12.18 0.34 3.91
CA HIS A 196 13.35 1.20 3.80
C HIS A 196 14.25 0.85 2.61
N ALA A 197 14.52 1.83 1.75
CA ALA A 197 15.29 1.67 0.52
C ALA A 197 16.17 2.91 0.21
N CYS A 198 16.67 3.02 -1.03
CA CYS A 198 17.25 4.26 -1.52
C CYS A 198 16.12 5.26 -1.85
N ASN A 199 16.09 6.41 -1.18
CA ASN A 199 15.05 7.44 -1.38
C ASN A 199 15.49 8.58 -2.31
N GLY A 200 15.22 9.82 -1.89
CA GLY A 200 15.49 11.04 -2.60
C GLY A 200 16.96 11.27 -2.92
N MET A 201 17.18 12.17 -3.86
CA MET A 201 18.49 12.45 -4.39
C MET A 201 18.58 13.89 -4.85
N HIS A 202 19.79 14.44 -4.85
CA HIS A 202 20.04 15.79 -5.33
C HIS A 202 21.31 15.84 -6.17
N LEU A 203 21.22 16.45 -7.35
CA LEU A 203 22.39 16.64 -8.22
C LEU A 203 23.19 17.86 -7.76
N SER A 204 24.51 17.74 -7.65
CA SER A 204 25.36 18.87 -7.29
C SER A 204 25.24 20.00 -8.32
N THR A 205 25.51 21.24 -7.91
CA THR A 205 25.42 22.41 -8.81
C THR A 205 26.33 22.32 -10.04
N THR A 206 27.41 21.53 -9.98
CA THR A 206 28.29 21.30 -11.14
C THR A 206 27.81 20.17 -12.05
N GLY A 207 26.89 19.33 -11.58
CA GLY A 207 26.41 18.14 -12.28
C GLY A 207 27.32 16.92 -12.18
N ASP A 208 28.38 16.99 -11.37
CA ASP A 208 29.42 15.95 -11.30
C ASP A 208 29.17 14.91 -10.20
N THR A 209 28.31 15.21 -9.23
CA THR A 209 28.04 14.36 -8.07
C THR A 209 26.55 14.24 -7.85
N LEU A 210 26.05 13.03 -7.72
CA LEU A 210 24.69 12.77 -7.27
C LEU A 210 24.73 12.38 -5.79
N PHE A 211 24.04 13.14 -4.95
CA PHE A 211 23.82 12.77 -3.56
C PHE A 211 22.56 11.91 -3.48
N VAL A 212 22.61 10.80 -2.74
CA VAL A 212 21.50 9.84 -2.65
C VAL A 212 21.33 9.43 -1.20
N THR A 213 20.11 9.46 -0.68
CA THR A 213 19.80 8.88 0.63
C THR A 213 19.74 7.36 0.53
N SER A 214 20.49 6.65 1.38
CA SER A 214 20.36 5.22 1.61
C SER A 214 19.82 5.02 3.01
N ALA A 215 18.59 4.53 3.12
CA ALA A 215 17.95 4.27 4.40
C ALA A 215 18.68 3.19 5.21
N GLY A 216 18.33 3.11 6.48
CA GLY A 216 18.79 2.08 7.40
C GLY A 216 17.93 0.84 7.38
N LEU A 217 18.53 -0.24 7.86
CA LEU A 217 17.93 -1.56 7.80
C LEU A 217 17.28 -1.96 9.12
N THR A 218 17.50 -1.19 10.19
CA THR A 218 16.99 -1.47 11.53
C THR A 218 16.28 -0.26 12.14
N ASN A 219 15.58 -0.49 13.26
CA ASN A 219 14.85 0.58 13.94
C ASN A 219 15.75 1.57 14.69
N ALA A 220 16.78 1.08 15.38
CA ALA A 220 17.67 1.89 16.24
C ALA A 220 19.12 1.37 16.27
N GLY A 221 19.54 0.68 15.21
CA GLY A 221 20.91 0.17 15.00
C GLY A 221 21.12 -1.30 15.37
N GLY A 222 20.21 -1.91 16.14
CA GLY A 222 20.24 -3.33 16.51
C GLY A 222 19.24 -4.19 15.71
N PRO A 223 19.53 -5.48 15.48
CA PRO A 223 18.55 -6.41 14.90
C PRO A 223 17.28 -6.51 15.74
N SER A 224 16.13 -6.72 15.10
CA SER A 224 14.83 -6.82 15.76
C SER A 224 13.83 -7.63 14.94
N GLY A 225 12.82 -8.21 15.60
CA GLY A 225 11.76 -8.96 14.90
C GLY A 225 10.98 -8.08 13.92
N GLY A 226 10.74 -6.81 14.27
CA GLY A 226 10.04 -5.84 13.40
C GLY A 226 10.76 -5.54 12.09
N PHE A 227 12.06 -5.86 11.98
CA PHE A 227 12.89 -5.72 10.78
C PHE A 227 13.45 -7.07 10.30
N ALA A 228 12.77 -8.19 10.59
CA ALA A 228 13.18 -9.54 10.21
C ALA A 228 14.62 -9.90 10.65
N PHE A 229 15.06 -9.34 11.78
CA PHE A 229 16.40 -9.53 12.36
C PHE A 229 17.59 -9.16 11.47
N ILE A 230 17.37 -8.37 10.41
CA ILE A 230 18.45 -7.84 9.58
C ILE A 230 19.37 -6.91 10.39
N THR A 231 20.61 -6.72 9.90
CA THR A 231 21.61 -5.83 10.50
C THR A 231 21.87 -4.61 9.61
N GLU A 232 22.50 -3.56 10.16
CA GLU A 232 22.90 -2.41 9.36
C GLU A 232 24.06 -2.72 8.40
N TYR A 233 23.94 -2.26 7.16
CA TYR A 233 24.93 -2.52 6.10
C TYR A 233 25.92 -1.36 5.92
N ALA A 234 27.08 -1.69 5.34
CA ALA A 234 28.18 -0.74 5.13
C ALA A 234 27.78 0.54 4.37
N LEU A 235 26.85 0.45 3.42
CA LEU A 235 26.37 1.58 2.62
C LEU A 235 24.97 2.09 3.01
N GLY A 236 24.33 1.51 4.04
CA GLY A 236 23.04 1.97 4.56
C GLY A 236 23.19 3.14 5.53
N VAL A 237 22.10 3.61 6.13
CA VAL A 237 22.09 4.64 7.19
C VAL A 237 22.93 5.87 6.86
N ALA A 238 22.82 6.39 5.63
CA ALA A 238 23.70 7.45 5.13
C ALA A 238 23.14 8.24 3.93
N ILE A 239 23.61 9.48 3.77
CA ILE A 239 23.68 10.14 2.47
C ILE A 239 24.97 9.68 1.78
N LEU A 240 24.83 9.13 0.59
CA LEU A 240 25.91 8.70 -0.29
C LEU A 240 26.27 9.82 -1.28
N SER A 241 27.55 9.92 -1.63
CA SER A 241 28.01 10.69 -2.80
C SER A 241 28.40 9.74 -3.93
N ILE A 242 27.81 9.93 -5.11
CA ILE A 242 28.10 9.18 -6.33
C ILE A 242 28.82 10.08 -7.33
N ASP A 243 30.08 9.77 -7.66
CA ASP A 243 30.88 10.48 -8.65
C ASP A 243 30.48 10.09 -10.08
N LEU A 244 29.68 10.96 -10.71
CA LEU A 244 29.19 10.76 -12.07
C LEU A 244 30.31 10.85 -13.11
N ASN A 245 31.39 11.60 -12.85
CA ASN A 245 32.53 11.69 -13.76
C ASN A 245 33.31 10.38 -13.78
N ALA A 246 33.59 9.79 -12.62
CA ALA A 246 34.19 8.46 -12.55
C ALA A 246 33.33 7.42 -13.28
N LEU A 247 32.02 7.37 -13.00
CA LEU A 247 31.11 6.43 -13.66
C LEU A 247 31.07 6.61 -15.18
N ASN A 248 30.99 7.84 -15.68
CA ASN A 248 30.95 8.10 -17.13
C ASN A 248 32.26 7.74 -17.86
N THR A 249 33.37 7.54 -17.15
CA THR A 249 34.62 7.01 -17.75
C THR A 249 34.67 5.48 -17.77
N MET A 250 33.77 4.80 -17.07
CA MET A 250 33.71 3.35 -17.06
C MET A 250 33.13 2.79 -18.36
N PRO A 251 33.56 1.59 -18.80
CA PRO A 251 32.94 0.94 -19.95
C PRO A 251 31.48 0.62 -19.69
N LEU A 252 30.61 0.94 -20.65
CA LEU A 252 29.23 0.46 -20.66
C LEU A 252 29.23 -1.06 -20.78
N LYS A 253 28.58 -1.71 -19.81
CA LYS A 253 28.41 -3.16 -19.78
C LYS A 253 26.97 -3.50 -20.14
N THR A 254 26.76 -4.75 -20.53
CA THR A 254 25.44 -5.31 -20.75
C THR A 254 25.41 -6.63 -20.01
N ASP A 255 24.43 -6.79 -19.13
CA ASP A 255 24.26 -8.03 -18.40
C ASP A 255 23.73 -9.16 -19.33
N PRO A 256 23.69 -10.42 -18.88
CA PRO A 256 23.19 -11.53 -19.68
C PRO A 256 21.75 -11.37 -20.19
N PHE A 257 20.99 -10.41 -19.67
CA PHE A 257 19.58 -10.16 -19.97
C PHE A 257 19.36 -8.91 -20.82
N GLY A 258 20.43 -8.22 -21.23
CA GLY A 258 20.36 -7.05 -22.09
C GLY A 258 20.25 -5.71 -21.36
N GLN A 259 20.28 -5.68 -20.02
CA GLN A 259 20.29 -4.43 -19.27
C GLN A 259 21.66 -3.77 -19.32
N GLN A 260 21.67 -2.48 -19.62
CA GLN A 260 22.90 -1.69 -19.69
C GLN A 260 23.24 -1.07 -18.35
N TYR A 261 24.50 -1.19 -17.94
CA TYR A 261 24.95 -0.67 -16.66
C TYR A 261 26.43 -0.23 -16.68
N LEU A 262 26.84 0.56 -15.69
CA LEU A 262 28.23 1.04 -15.54
C LEU A 262 28.97 0.36 -14.38
N TYR A 263 28.36 0.32 -13.20
CA TYR A 263 29.04 -0.10 -11.97
C TYR A 263 28.18 -1.01 -11.11
N ASP A 264 28.73 -2.19 -10.82
CA ASP A 264 28.23 -3.10 -9.79
C ASP A 264 29.05 -2.85 -8.52
N LEU A 265 28.38 -2.67 -7.39
CA LEU A 265 29.05 -2.56 -6.11
C LEU A 265 29.75 -3.89 -5.78
N PRO A 266 31.02 -3.87 -5.33
CA PRO A 266 31.67 -5.08 -4.84
C PRO A 266 30.93 -5.61 -3.60
N ALA A 267 30.54 -6.87 -3.60
CA ALA A 267 29.88 -7.54 -2.48
C ALA A 267 30.87 -8.41 -1.67
N LEU A 268 30.50 -8.81 -0.46
CA LEU A 268 31.25 -9.78 0.35
C LEU A 268 31.18 -11.18 -0.26
N ASP A 269 32.22 -12.00 -0.08
CA ASP A 269 32.22 -13.41 -0.55
C ASP A 269 31.38 -14.29 0.38
N ASP A 270 30.13 -14.47 0.02
CA ASP A 270 29.11 -15.17 0.77
C ASP A 270 29.47 -16.66 0.91
N PRO A 271 29.63 -17.18 2.14
CA PRO A 271 30.01 -18.59 2.34
C PRO A 271 28.97 -19.59 1.86
N ASP A 272 27.73 -19.16 1.63
CA ASP A 272 26.62 -19.99 1.19
C ASP A 272 26.44 -19.95 -0.36
N LYS A 273 27.17 -19.07 -1.06
CA LYS A 273 27.16 -18.94 -2.53
C LYS A 273 28.47 -19.43 -3.17
N PRO A 274 28.41 -19.93 -4.42
CA PRO A 274 29.62 -20.31 -5.14
C PRO A 274 30.24 -19.11 -5.86
N ASN A 275 31.55 -18.93 -5.70
CA ASN A 275 32.32 -17.98 -6.52
C ASN A 275 32.30 -18.35 -8.02
N VAL A 276 32.21 -17.33 -8.89
CA VAL A 276 32.14 -17.46 -10.35
C VAL A 276 33.36 -18.22 -10.93
N ASN A 277 34.54 -18.02 -10.34
CA ASN A 277 35.77 -18.71 -10.74
C ASN A 277 36.01 -20.04 -9.99
N GLY A 278 35.14 -20.39 -9.04
CA GLY A 278 35.22 -21.59 -8.21
C GLY A 278 36.31 -21.58 -7.13
N ILE A 279 36.91 -20.42 -6.82
CA ILE A 279 37.97 -20.26 -5.83
C ILE A 279 37.39 -19.62 -4.56
N THR A 280 37.49 -20.31 -3.41
CA THR A 280 36.94 -19.84 -2.12
C THR A 280 38.02 -19.60 -1.05
N ASP A 281 39.30 -19.83 -1.36
CA ASP A 281 40.40 -19.50 -0.45
C ASP A 281 40.87 -18.07 -0.72
N PRO A 282 40.67 -17.11 0.21
CA PRO A 282 41.08 -15.72 0.01
C PRO A 282 42.61 -15.54 -0.07
N ASN A 283 43.39 -16.59 0.24
CA ASN A 283 44.85 -16.57 0.08
C ASN A 283 45.32 -17.03 -1.31
N ASP A 284 44.43 -17.54 -2.16
CA ASP A 284 44.78 -17.89 -3.54
C ASP A 284 45.00 -16.62 -4.37
N PRO A 285 46.12 -16.49 -5.12
CA PRO A 285 46.38 -15.29 -5.94
C PRO A 285 45.34 -14.99 -7.03
N ALA A 286 44.50 -15.97 -7.40
CA ALA A 286 43.43 -15.81 -8.39
C ALA A 286 42.05 -15.58 -7.76
N TYR A 287 41.95 -15.53 -6.43
CA TYR A 287 40.73 -15.18 -5.72
C TYR A 287 40.27 -13.75 -6.05
N ASP A 288 39.01 -13.61 -6.42
CA ASP A 288 38.34 -12.33 -6.70
C ASP A 288 37.13 -12.08 -5.78
N GLY A 289 36.64 -13.10 -5.06
CA GLY A 289 35.50 -13.02 -4.14
C GLY A 289 34.24 -12.53 -4.82
N ILE A 290 33.99 -12.97 -6.06
CA ILE A 290 32.79 -12.62 -6.83
C ILE A 290 31.87 -13.83 -6.87
N ASP A 291 30.70 -13.70 -6.25
CA ASP A 291 29.69 -14.73 -6.19
C ASP A 291 28.87 -14.81 -7.48
N VAL A 292 28.35 -16.00 -7.76
CA VAL A 292 27.32 -16.17 -8.79
C VAL A 292 26.08 -15.37 -8.38
N GLY A 293 25.71 -14.39 -9.20
CA GLY A 293 24.53 -13.53 -8.96
C GLY A 293 24.91 -12.09 -8.58
N ASP A 294 26.17 -11.81 -8.26
CA ASP A 294 26.60 -10.47 -7.90
C ASP A 294 26.24 -9.41 -8.97
N PRO A 295 25.81 -8.21 -8.54
CA PRO A 295 25.81 -7.70 -7.16
C PRO A 295 24.54 -8.00 -6.34
N PHE A 296 23.65 -8.85 -6.84
CA PHE A 296 22.33 -9.11 -6.25
C PHE A 296 22.32 -10.33 -5.31
N GLY A 297 21.30 -10.39 -4.47
CA GLY A 297 21.10 -11.40 -3.43
C GLY A 297 22.02 -11.13 -2.27
N GLY A 298 21.61 -10.24 -1.36
CA GLY A 298 22.40 -9.77 -0.22
C GLY A 298 22.48 -10.78 0.93
N ASN A 299 21.57 -11.77 0.95
CA ASN A 299 21.50 -12.91 1.87
C ASN A 299 21.68 -12.48 3.33
N ASP A 300 20.78 -11.61 3.81
CA ASP A 300 20.79 -11.01 5.15
C ASP A 300 22.13 -10.39 5.57
N GLY A 301 22.92 -9.98 4.59
CA GLY A 301 24.17 -9.25 4.77
C GLY A 301 25.42 -10.11 4.71
N LEU A 302 25.28 -11.41 4.41
CA LEU A 302 26.39 -12.28 4.03
C LEU A 302 27.01 -11.84 2.71
N ASN A 303 26.20 -11.33 1.79
CA ASN A 303 26.62 -10.76 0.51
C ASN A 303 26.43 -9.24 0.45
N GLN A 304 26.41 -8.51 1.58
CA GLN A 304 26.21 -7.05 1.53
C GLN A 304 27.31 -6.34 0.72
N ALA A 305 26.93 -5.23 0.07
CA ALA A 305 27.89 -4.37 -0.61
C ALA A 305 28.96 -3.78 0.33
N LYS A 306 30.20 -3.72 -0.18
CA LYS A 306 31.39 -3.24 0.53
C LYS A 306 31.63 -1.74 0.33
N LEU A 307 32.07 -1.06 1.38
CA LEU A 307 32.60 0.29 1.28
C LEU A 307 34.08 0.25 0.86
N VAL A 308 34.35 0.58 -0.40
CA VAL A 308 35.70 0.49 -0.97
C VAL A 308 36.37 1.87 -1.12
N PRO A 309 37.59 2.10 -0.60
CA PRO A 309 38.31 3.36 -0.76
C PRO A 309 38.49 3.74 -2.23
N GLY A 310 38.07 4.96 -2.59
CA GLY A 310 38.22 5.49 -3.96
C GLY A 310 37.24 4.91 -4.98
N SER A 311 36.26 4.11 -4.55
CA SER A 311 35.08 3.76 -5.34
C SER A 311 34.28 5.02 -5.72
N PRO A 312 33.59 5.06 -6.87
CA PRO A 312 32.69 6.15 -7.23
C PRO A 312 31.55 6.38 -6.22
N VAL A 313 31.26 5.41 -5.35
CA VAL A 313 30.26 5.53 -4.27
C VAL A 313 30.98 5.62 -2.93
N GLN A 314 30.71 6.69 -2.16
CA GLN A 314 31.28 6.91 -0.82
C GLN A 314 30.20 7.41 0.15
N ILE A 315 30.41 7.19 1.45
CA ILE A 315 29.62 7.84 2.50
C ILE A 315 29.93 9.34 2.49
N TYR A 316 28.91 10.17 2.27
CA TYR A 316 29.05 11.62 2.43
C TYR A 316 28.75 12.04 3.87
N SER A 317 27.61 11.62 4.41
CA SER A 317 27.16 11.92 5.76
C SER A 317 26.42 10.69 6.33
N PRO A 318 26.90 10.07 7.43
CA PRO A 318 26.25 8.91 8.04
C PRO A 318 25.19 9.27 9.10
N GLY A 319 24.49 8.25 9.58
CA GLY A 319 23.73 8.28 10.83
C GLY A 319 22.27 8.66 10.70
N TYR A 320 21.67 8.43 9.53
CA TYR A 320 20.24 8.65 9.30
C TYR A 320 19.51 7.31 9.40
N ARG A 321 18.34 7.25 10.05
CA ARG A 321 17.53 6.03 10.05
C ARG A 321 16.84 5.83 8.71
N ASN A 322 16.14 6.85 8.22
CA ASN A 322 15.46 6.85 6.94
C ASN A 322 15.34 8.28 6.41
N ALA A 323 16.47 8.83 5.96
CA ALA A 323 16.48 10.12 5.27
C ALA A 323 15.64 9.98 3.97
N TYR A 324 14.58 10.76 3.85
CA TYR A 324 13.66 10.63 2.72
C TYR A 324 14.09 11.44 1.51
N ASP A 325 14.51 12.69 1.71
CA ASP A 325 14.85 13.60 0.61
C ASP A 325 15.97 14.60 0.97
N ILE A 326 16.62 15.17 -0.06
CA ILE A 326 17.76 16.08 0.05
C ILE A 326 17.49 17.36 -0.74
N GLU A 327 17.64 18.51 -0.08
CA GLU A 327 17.60 19.82 -0.73
C GLU A 327 18.96 20.52 -0.60
N ILE A 328 19.55 20.94 -1.74
CA ILE A 328 20.71 21.83 -1.75
C ILE A 328 20.26 23.20 -2.24
N THR A 329 19.99 24.07 -1.28
CA THR A 329 19.51 25.44 -1.50
C THR A 329 20.40 26.23 -2.47
N THR A 330 19.85 27.29 -3.05
CA THR A 330 20.57 28.30 -3.84
C THR A 330 21.74 28.96 -3.09
N ALA A 331 21.73 28.93 -1.75
CA ALA A 331 22.84 29.36 -0.90
C ALA A 331 24.00 28.32 -0.81
N GLY A 332 23.84 27.15 -1.41
CA GLY A 332 24.80 26.04 -1.41
C GLY A 332 24.81 25.22 -0.12
N ARG A 333 23.70 25.20 0.63
CA ARG A 333 23.55 24.47 1.90
C ARG A 333 22.67 23.25 1.70
N MET A 334 23.11 22.11 2.23
CA MET A 334 22.41 20.83 2.15
C MET A 334 21.55 20.60 3.39
N TYR A 335 20.30 20.22 3.17
CA TYR A 335 19.35 19.82 4.19
C TYR A 335 18.74 18.47 3.83
N THR A 336 18.35 17.72 4.85
CA THR A 336 17.62 16.45 4.72
C THR A 336 16.66 16.32 5.89
N VAL A 337 15.57 15.60 5.70
CA VAL A 337 14.70 15.17 6.81
C VAL A 337 14.83 13.67 7.01
N ASP A 338 14.97 13.26 8.27
CA ASP A 338 15.18 11.87 8.68
C ASP A 338 14.02 11.37 9.52
N ASN A 339 13.43 10.22 9.15
CA ASN A 339 12.34 9.64 9.93
C ASN A 339 12.87 8.85 11.13
N GLY A 340 12.38 9.21 12.33
CA GLY A 340 12.82 8.63 13.60
C GLY A 340 12.39 7.18 13.81
N GLY A 341 12.83 6.59 14.93
CA GLY A 341 12.54 5.19 15.29
C GLY A 341 11.09 4.98 15.73
N ASN A 342 10.50 3.85 15.33
CA ASN A 342 9.15 3.47 15.78
C ASN A 342 9.22 2.82 17.17
N GLY A 343 8.44 3.30 18.13
CA GLY A 343 8.37 2.70 19.46
C GLY A 343 7.93 1.24 19.39
N GLY A 344 8.67 0.32 20.04
CA GLY A 344 8.34 -1.11 20.06
C GLY A 344 8.74 -1.93 18.82
N TRP A 345 9.48 -1.36 17.86
CA TRP A 345 9.88 -2.02 16.61
C TRP A 345 11.36 -2.42 16.53
N GLY A 346 12.11 -2.27 17.62
CA GLY A 346 13.54 -2.57 17.67
C GLY A 346 14.33 -1.60 18.52
N GLY A 347 15.44 -2.08 19.06
CA GLY A 347 16.25 -1.37 20.05
C GLY A 347 17.70 -1.14 19.61
N TYR A 348 18.51 -0.77 20.60
CA TYR A 348 19.91 -0.41 20.43
C TYR A 348 20.79 -1.64 20.12
N PRO A 349 21.90 -1.47 19.38
CA PRO A 349 22.86 -2.54 19.17
C PRO A 349 23.54 -2.98 20.48
N GLU A 350 24.02 -4.22 20.53
CA GLU A 350 24.80 -4.69 21.68
C GLU A 350 26.09 -3.86 21.82
N GLY A 351 26.30 -3.26 23.00
CA GLY A 351 27.47 -2.41 23.23
C GLY A 351 27.37 -1.01 22.60
N GLU A 352 26.15 -0.54 22.32
CA GLU A 352 25.83 0.84 21.96
C GLU A 352 26.64 1.87 22.77
N GLY A 353 27.09 2.93 22.11
CA GLY A 353 27.92 4.00 22.67
C GLY A 353 29.37 3.59 22.96
N THR A 354 29.79 2.35 22.65
CA THR A 354 31.13 1.85 22.96
C THR A 354 31.93 1.46 21.72
N PRO A 355 33.28 1.42 21.80
CA PRO A 355 34.13 0.90 20.71
C PRO A 355 33.93 -0.59 20.39
N ASN A 356 33.18 -1.33 21.22
CA ASN A 356 32.93 -2.76 21.04
C ASN A 356 31.50 -3.04 20.57
N VAL A 357 30.80 -2.06 20.00
CA VAL A 357 29.45 -2.23 19.45
C VAL A 357 29.41 -3.39 18.45
N THR A 358 28.34 -4.19 18.48
CA THR A 358 28.16 -5.37 17.62
C THR A 358 26.77 -5.41 16.98
N ASN A 359 26.64 -6.27 15.98
CA ASN A 359 25.38 -6.61 15.33
C ASN A 359 24.66 -7.80 15.99
N ASN A 360 25.04 -8.20 17.21
CA ASN A 360 24.35 -9.29 17.89
C ASN A 360 22.90 -8.89 18.22
N TYR A 361 21.94 -9.78 18.00
CA TYR A 361 20.58 -9.57 18.46
C TYR A 361 20.53 -9.60 19.99
N VAL A 362 19.90 -8.58 20.58
CA VAL A 362 19.69 -8.49 22.03
C VAL A 362 18.22 -8.81 22.35
N PRO A 363 17.93 -9.97 22.97
CA PRO A 363 16.56 -10.33 23.32
C PRO A 363 15.86 -9.27 24.17
N GLY A 364 14.61 -8.96 23.81
CA GLY A 364 13.82 -7.91 24.44
C GLY A 364 14.09 -6.50 23.92
N GLU A 365 14.96 -6.37 22.90
CA GLU A 365 15.12 -5.17 22.07
C GLU A 365 15.26 -3.87 22.89
N PRO A 366 16.25 -3.80 23.80
CA PRO A 366 16.33 -2.71 24.77
C PRO A 366 16.63 -1.36 24.10
N GLY A 367 16.01 -0.31 24.61
CA GLY A 367 16.20 1.05 24.13
C GLY A 367 14.91 1.84 24.31
N TYR A 368 15.01 3.16 24.29
CA TYR A 368 13.84 4.03 24.20
C TYR A 368 14.02 4.91 22.97
N VAL A 369 13.16 4.73 21.98
CA VAL A 369 13.12 5.59 20.79
C VAL A 369 11.93 6.53 20.89
N ASN A 370 12.03 7.69 20.25
CA ASN A 370 10.90 8.55 19.99
C ASN A 370 10.60 8.53 18.48
N ASN A 371 9.33 8.73 18.13
CA ASN A 371 8.90 8.76 16.74
C ASN A 371 9.07 10.16 16.10
N LEU A 372 10.07 10.93 16.54
CA LEU A 372 10.28 12.30 16.05
C LEU A 372 11.17 12.32 14.81
N ASN A 373 10.89 13.25 13.89
CA ASN A 373 11.48 13.28 12.55
C ASN A 373 12.37 14.52 12.41
N GLY A 374 13.68 14.33 12.31
CA GLY A 374 14.65 15.42 12.40
C GLY A 374 14.92 16.12 11.07
N LEU A 375 14.84 17.44 11.02
CA LEU A 375 15.44 18.23 9.93
C LEU A 375 16.91 18.48 10.24
N HIS A 376 17.81 18.02 9.39
CA HIS A 376 19.24 18.17 9.55
C HIS A 376 19.81 19.19 8.56
N TYR A 377 20.72 20.05 9.06
CA TYR A 377 21.65 20.81 8.22
C TYR A 377 22.96 20.04 8.14
N VAL A 378 23.41 19.73 6.92
CA VAL A 378 24.63 18.95 6.67
C VAL A 378 25.74 19.92 6.25
N PRO A 379 26.58 20.40 7.19
CA PRO A 379 27.53 21.46 6.90
C PRO A 379 28.70 20.98 6.03
N ASP A 380 29.13 19.73 6.21
CA ASP A 380 30.30 19.13 5.57
C ASP A 380 30.16 17.60 5.56
N SER A 381 31.01 16.93 4.77
CA SER A 381 31.14 15.47 4.79
C SER A 381 31.58 14.97 6.18
N GLY A 382 30.98 13.86 6.61
CA GLY A 382 31.22 13.22 7.90
C GLY A 382 30.31 13.69 9.04
N TYR A 383 29.36 14.60 8.78
CA TYR A 383 28.30 14.90 9.73
C TYR A 383 27.51 13.64 10.08
N TYR A 384 27.40 13.33 11.38
CA TYR A 384 26.69 12.17 11.90
C TYR A 384 25.34 12.59 12.47
N ALA A 385 24.25 11.98 11.99
CA ALA A 385 22.89 12.37 12.34
C ALA A 385 22.26 11.60 13.53
N GLY A 386 22.93 10.56 14.05
CA GLY A 386 22.56 9.93 15.32
C GLY A 386 22.20 8.44 15.26
N HIS A 387 21.94 7.85 14.10
CA HIS A 387 21.58 6.43 13.98
C HIS A 387 22.81 5.52 13.84
N PRO A 388 23.00 4.48 14.68
CA PRO A 388 24.19 3.63 14.64
C PRO A 388 24.32 2.77 13.38
N CYS A 389 25.56 2.52 12.97
CA CYS A 389 25.97 1.49 12.03
C CYS A 389 27.14 0.67 12.61
N PRO A 390 26.89 -0.44 13.32
CA PRO A 390 27.96 -1.19 14.00
C PRO A 390 29.09 -1.65 13.06
N VAL A 391 28.79 -2.05 11.81
CA VAL A 391 29.81 -2.45 10.83
C VAL A 391 30.75 -1.32 10.42
N ARG A 392 30.32 -0.06 10.46
CA ARG A 392 31.20 1.10 10.22
C ARG A 392 31.91 1.56 11.49
N ALA A 393 31.26 1.42 12.65
CA ALA A 393 31.83 1.81 13.94
C ALA A 393 32.96 0.87 14.40
N ASN A 394 32.75 -0.45 14.24
CA ASN A 394 33.66 -1.50 14.67
C ASN A 394 33.82 -2.59 13.58
N PRO A 395 34.42 -2.29 12.41
CA PRO A 395 34.38 -3.19 11.26
C PRO A 395 34.90 -4.61 11.55
N THR A 396 36.01 -4.73 12.27
CA THR A 396 36.58 -6.05 12.59
C THR A 396 35.76 -6.83 13.63
N GLY A 397 35.12 -6.13 14.58
CA GLY A 397 34.51 -6.73 15.76
C GLY A 397 32.98 -6.78 15.76
N ALA A 398 32.31 -6.12 14.80
CA ALA A 398 30.85 -6.00 14.80
C ALA A 398 30.14 -7.34 14.58
N GLY A 399 30.74 -8.24 13.80
CA GLY A 399 30.10 -9.50 13.39
C GLY A 399 28.84 -9.27 12.54
N LEU A 400 28.09 -10.35 12.33
CA LEU A 400 26.85 -10.36 11.58
C LEU A 400 25.85 -11.30 12.24
N TYR A 401 24.62 -10.85 12.48
CA TYR A 401 23.52 -11.71 12.88
C TYR A 401 22.72 -12.10 11.63
N THR A 402 22.37 -13.38 11.50
CA THR A 402 21.55 -13.92 10.42
C THR A 402 20.44 -14.79 11.02
N TYR A 403 19.24 -14.77 10.44
CA TYR A 403 18.07 -15.45 11.01
C TYR A 403 17.28 -16.21 9.94
N GLY A 404 17.37 -17.54 9.94
CA GLY A 404 16.43 -18.41 9.24
C GLY A 404 15.43 -19.01 10.24
N ASP A 405 15.38 -20.34 10.36
CA ASP A 405 14.61 -21.00 11.44
C ASP A 405 15.13 -20.69 12.87
N SER A 406 16.38 -20.24 12.97
CA SER A 406 17.02 -19.86 14.23
C SER A 406 18.14 -18.86 13.99
N GLY A 407 18.33 -17.94 14.94
CA GLY A 407 19.34 -16.89 14.83
C GLY A 407 20.77 -17.34 15.13
N VAL A 408 21.72 -16.80 14.37
CA VAL A 408 23.16 -17.07 14.51
C VAL A 408 23.95 -15.77 14.51
N PHE A 409 24.74 -15.54 15.55
CA PHE A 409 25.73 -14.45 15.56
C PHE A 409 27.10 -14.93 15.08
N ARG A 410 27.47 -14.51 13.87
CA ARG A 410 28.71 -14.87 13.16
C ARG A 410 29.83 -13.90 13.54
N THR A 411 30.97 -14.45 13.98
CA THR A 411 32.11 -13.66 14.52
C THR A 411 33.49 -14.11 14.00
N SER A 412 33.55 -15.12 13.14
CA SER A 412 34.78 -15.69 12.59
C SER A 412 34.55 -16.14 11.16
N THR A 413 35.53 -15.96 10.27
CA THR A 413 35.50 -16.44 8.86
C THR A 413 35.75 -17.95 8.73
N THR A 414 35.81 -18.66 9.86
CA THR A 414 35.98 -20.11 9.92
C THR A 414 35.03 -20.71 10.95
N GLY A 415 34.61 -21.95 10.72
CA GLY A 415 33.67 -22.67 11.60
C GLY A 415 32.42 -23.11 10.87
N PRO A 416 31.37 -23.55 11.60
CA PRO A 416 30.13 -24.04 11.00
C PRO A 416 29.22 -22.94 10.42
N HIS A 417 29.33 -21.71 10.94
CA HIS A 417 28.58 -20.54 10.47
C HIS A 417 29.57 -19.38 10.28
N PRO A 418 30.43 -19.45 9.25
CA PRO A 418 31.47 -18.46 9.06
C PRO A 418 30.87 -17.11 8.63
N LEU A 419 31.57 -16.03 8.98
CA LEU A 419 31.47 -14.76 8.25
C LEU A 419 32.03 -14.95 6.82
N PRO A 420 31.67 -14.06 5.87
CA PRO A 420 32.28 -13.99 4.55
C PRO A 420 33.81 -14.03 4.58
N ALA A 421 34.41 -14.72 3.62
CA ALA A 421 35.84 -15.02 3.66
C ALA A 421 36.72 -13.77 3.61
N ASP A 422 36.20 -12.69 3.01
CA ASP A 422 36.83 -11.39 2.86
C ASP A 422 36.32 -10.32 3.85
N TRP A 423 35.60 -10.73 4.91
CA TRP A 423 35.17 -9.84 6.00
C TRP A 423 36.35 -9.02 6.59
N PRO A 424 36.18 -7.72 6.89
CA PRO A 424 34.93 -6.94 6.93
C PRO A 424 34.55 -6.16 5.66
N PRO A 425 33.25 -5.81 5.48
CA PRO A 425 32.77 -5.00 4.35
C PRO A 425 33.25 -3.55 4.38
N VAL A 426 33.79 -3.11 5.52
CA VAL A 426 34.39 -1.78 5.71
C VAL A 426 35.86 -1.97 6.11
N PRO A 427 36.83 -1.46 5.36
CA PRO A 427 38.23 -1.56 5.76
C PRO A 427 38.44 -0.95 7.15
N PRO A 428 39.20 -1.59 8.07
CA PRO A 428 39.43 -1.04 9.41
C PRO A 428 40.05 0.37 9.43
N SER A 429 40.71 0.79 8.35
CA SER A 429 41.22 2.16 8.18
C SER A 429 40.13 3.23 8.00
N MET A 430 38.90 2.82 7.68
CA MET A 430 37.73 3.66 7.50
C MET A 430 36.75 3.58 8.67
N ALA A 431 37.11 2.90 9.77
CA ALA A 431 36.26 2.80 10.95
C ALA A 431 35.93 4.20 11.51
N ASN A 432 34.66 4.40 11.88
CA ASN A 432 34.18 5.63 12.48
C ASN A 432 33.40 5.34 13.77
N PRO A 433 34.09 5.32 14.94
CA PRO A 433 33.47 4.92 16.20
C PRO A 433 32.28 5.77 16.67
N LEU A 434 32.07 6.97 16.11
CA LEU A 434 30.88 7.78 16.39
C LEU A 434 29.60 7.08 15.93
N GLU A 435 29.69 6.23 14.91
CA GLU A 435 28.54 5.50 14.36
C GLU A 435 28.14 4.29 15.21
N GLY A 436 28.64 4.19 16.45
CA GLY A 436 28.18 3.22 17.44
C GLY A 436 27.24 3.81 18.49
N ASP A 437 27.02 5.13 18.44
CA ASP A 437 26.30 5.93 19.44
C ASP A 437 24.91 6.32 18.91
N PHE A 438 23.84 5.83 19.53
CA PHE A 438 22.49 6.22 19.18
C PHE A 438 22.19 7.60 19.79
N GLN A 439 21.69 8.54 18.99
CA GLN A 439 21.32 9.88 19.45
C GLN A 439 19.84 10.12 19.19
N LEU A 440 19.08 10.26 20.27
CA LEU A 440 17.64 10.44 20.21
C LEU A 440 17.25 11.72 19.43
N PRO A 441 16.40 11.62 18.39
CA PRO A 441 15.97 12.77 17.60
C PRO A 441 15.40 13.93 18.42
N GLY A 442 15.90 15.15 18.15
CA GLY A 442 15.46 16.38 18.82
C GLY A 442 15.93 16.54 20.27
N VAL A 443 16.67 15.56 20.81
CA VAL A 443 17.17 15.58 22.19
C VAL A 443 18.70 15.57 22.23
N GLU A 444 19.30 14.57 21.58
CA GLU A 444 20.76 14.34 21.61
C GLU A 444 21.40 14.65 20.25
N ASN A 445 20.67 14.38 19.16
CA ASN A 445 21.17 14.64 17.82
C ASN A 445 21.16 16.15 17.47
N GLN A 446 21.79 16.48 16.34
CA GLN A 446 21.96 17.86 15.89
C GLN A 446 20.86 18.31 14.91
N ALA A 447 19.65 17.76 15.01
CA ALA A 447 18.52 18.22 14.21
C ALA A 447 18.19 19.68 14.54
N LEU A 448 17.90 20.49 13.53
CA LEU A 448 17.52 21.89 13.69
C LEU A 448 16.10 22.04 14.28
N ILE A 449 15.23 21.10 13.96
CA ILE A 449 13.87 20.94 14.48
C ILE A 449 13.46 19.47 14.33
N ALA A 450 12.54 19.00 15.17
CA ALA A 450 12.00 17.65 15.10
C ALA A 450 10.49 17.71 14.92
N PHE A 451 9.99 17.15 13.81
CA PHE A 451 8.57 17.08 13.48
C PHE A 451 7.91 15.90 14.19
N PRO A 452 6.63 16.03 14.56
CA PRO A 452 5.93 15.02 15.34
C PRO A 452 5.49 13.82 14.49
N SER A 453 5.43 13.96 13.17
CA SER A 453 4.95 12.94 12.23
C SER A 453 5.95 12.75 11.08
N SER A 454 5.88 11.59 10.40
CA SER A 454 6.73 11.29 9.25
C SER A 454 6.72 12.45 8.27
N THR A 455 7.91 12.95 7.96
CA THR A 455 8.11 14.13 7.11
C THR A 455 9.12 13.72 6.04
N ASN A 456 8.78 13.97 4.78
CA ASN A 456 9.33 13.27 3.62
C ASN A 456 9.98 14.24 2.62
N GLY A 457 9.34 14.54 1.49
CA GLY A 457 9.92 15.42 0.48
C GLY A 457 10.24 16.83 0.98
N LEU A 458 11.27 17.43 0.40
CA LEU A 458 11.86 18.68 0.85
C LEU A 458 12.23 19.56 -0.34
N CYS A 459 11.82 20.82 -0.36
CA CYS A 459 12.27 21.77 -1.39
C CYS A 459 12.50 23.19 -0.88
N GLU A 460 13.31 23.98 -1.60
CA GLU A 460 13.48 25.42 -1.37
C GLU A 460 12.45 26.25 -2.17
N TYR A 461 11.77 27.19 -1.50
CA TYR A 461 10.97 28.20 -2.19
C TYR A 461 11.86 29.34 -2.72
N THR A 462 12.02 29.43 -4.05
CA THR A 462 12.98 30.37 -4.67
C THR A 462 12.36 31.60 -5.32
N ALA A 463 11.02 31.67 -5.44
CA ALA A 463 10.34 32.76 -6.13
C ALA A 463 10.28 34.06 -5.31
N SER A 464 10.12 35.19 -6.01
CA SER A 464 10.12 36.55 -5.47
C SER A 464 8.73 37.07 -5.07
N ASN A 465 7.71 36.21 -5.16
CA ASN A 465 6.35 36.45 -4.66
C ASN A 465 6.35 37.01 -3.22
N PHE A 466 5.34 37.80 -2.91
CA PHE A 466 5.16 38.53 -1.64
C PHE A 466 6.35 39.44 -1.29
N GLY A 467 7.06 39.94 -2.31
CA GLY A 467 8.27 40.73 -2.12
C GLY A 467 9.47 39.93 -1.59
N GLY A 468 9.49 38.61 -1.85
CA GLY A 468 10.52 37.68 -1.41
C GLY A 468 10.38 37.21 0.04
N ALA A 469 9.19 37.34 0.64
CA ALA A 469 8.96 36.96 2.04
C ALA A 469 9.20 35.45 2.31
N LEU A 470 9.02 34.62 1.28
CA LEU A 470 9.26 33.17 1.34
C LEU A 470 10.61 32.74 0.74
N GLN A 471 11.32 33.64 0.09
CA GLN A 471 12.51 33.27 -0.68
C GLN A 471 13.61 32.71 0.24
N GLY A 472 14.02 31.46 -0.03
CA GLY A 472 15.03 30.73 0.75
C GLY A 472 14.48 29.96 1.97
N ASN A 473 13.16 29.95 2.17
CA ASN A 473 12.55 29.04 3.13
C ASN A 473 12.47 27.63 2.54
N LEU A 474 12.52 26.61 3.40
CA LEU A 474 12.25 25.24 2.99
C LEU A 474 10.77 24.90 3.21
N LEU A 475 10.27 23.99 2.39
CA LEU A 475 8.95 23.36 2.52
C LEU A 475 9.16 21.87 2.68
N ALA A 476 8.45 21.25 3.63
CA ALA A 476 8.56 19.82 3.92
C ALA A 476 7.18 19.15 3.91
N ALA A 477 7.04 18.05 3.18
CA ALA A 477 5.79 17.30 3.10
C ALA A 477 5.62 16.35 4.29
N SER A 478 4.52 16.46 5.02
CA SER A 478 4.19 15.55 6.12
C SER A 478 3.22 14.47 5.68
N TYR A 479 3.44 13.24 6.12
CA TYR A 479 2.59 12.08 5.83
C TYR A 479 1.18 12.18 6.45
N THR A 480 0.89 13.24 7.23
CA THR A 480 -0.40 13.50 7.89
C THR A 480 -1.25 14.55 7.19
N GLY A 481 -0.98 14.89 5.93
CA GLY A 481 -1.81 15.83 5.16
C GLY A 481 -1.39 17.30 5.26
N GLU A 482 -0.14 17.57 5.62
CA GLU A 482 0.36 18.92 5.89
C GLU A 482 1.62 19.25 5.07
N ILE A 483 1.84 20.53 4.76
CA ILE A 483 3.17 21.05 4.38
C ILE A 483 3.68 21.94 5.51
N TYR A 484 4.86 21.63 6.06
CA TYR A 484 5.53 22.52 7.00
C TYR A 484 6.36 23.57 6.28
N ARG A 485 6.39 24.79 6.83
CA ARG A 485 7.34 25.83 6.42
C ARG A 485 8.49 25.92 7.41
N VAL A 486 9.71 25.96 6.87
CA VAL A 486 10.93 26.11 7.66
C VAL A 486 11.59 27.44 7.31
N GLN A 487 11.50 28.41 8.22
CA GLN A 487 12.21 29.67 8.09
C GLN A 487 13.57 29.61 8.78
N LEU A 488 14.63 29.62 7.98
CA LEU A 488 16.00 29.58 8.46
C LEU A 488 16.53 30.97 8.82
N ASN A 489 17.46 31.03 9.78
CA ASN A 489 18.26 32.23 10.01
C ASN A 489 19.22 32.50 8.82
N ALA A 490 19.90 33.64 8.84
CA ALA A 490 20.84 33.99 7.76
C ALA A 490 22.02 33.00 7.59
N ALA A 491 22.42 32.31 8.65
CA ALA A 491 23.49 31.31 8.63
C ALA A 491 23.01 29.93 8.13
N GLY A 492 21.70 29.69 8.12
CA GLY A 492 21.09 28.42 7.71
C GLY A 492 21.11 27.32 8.77
N ASP A 493 21.56 27.63 9.99
CA ASP A 493 21.84 26.65 11.04
C ASP A 493 20.85 26.75 12.21
N THR A 494 19.71 27.42 12.02
CA THR A 494 18.65 27.53 13.03
C THR A 494 17.31 27.79 12.36
N VAL A 495 16.28 27.05 12.78
CA VAL A 495 14.87 27.31 12.45
C VAL A 495 14.33 28.40 13.37
N THR A 496 13.70 29.43 12.80
CA THR A 496 13.33 30.66 13.52
C THR A 496 11.83 30.80 13.80
N ASN A 497 11.00 30.02 13.12
CA ASN A 497 9.54 30.02 13.22
C ASN A 497 8.97 28.86 14.07
N GLY A 498 9.80 27.89 14.48
CA GLY A 498 9.32 26.67 15.13
C GLY A 498 8.60 25.74 14.14
N ILE A 499 7.70 24.91 14.64
CA ILE A 499 6.82 24.08 13.78
C ILE A 499 5.70 24.99 13.28
N GLU A 500 5.68 25.28 11.99
CA GLU A 500 4.64 26.06 11.31
C GLU A 500 4.01 25.17 10.23
N VAL A 501 2.76 24.75 10.46
CA VAL A 501 1.91 24.16 9.42
C VAL A 501 1.58 25.27 8.44
N PHE A 502 2.04 25.12 7.20
CA PHE A 502 1.89 26.14 6.16
C PHE A 502 0.66 25.88 5.29
N PHE A 503 0.45 24.61 4.93
CA PHE A 503 -0.76 24.13 4.26
C PHE A 503 -1.35 22.96 5.07
N SER A 504 -2.67 22.88 5.13
CA SER A 504 -3.45 21.88 5.89
C SER A 504 -4.84 21.73 5.27
N GLY A 505 -5.58 20.68 5.66
CA GLY A 505 -6.91 20.40 5.13
C GLY A 505 -6.90 20.08 3.62
N PHE A 506 -5.78 19.53 3.15
CA PHE A 506 -5.60 19.04 1.78
C PHE A 506 -4.90 17.68 1.82
N GLY A 507 -5.25 16.81 0.88
CA GLY A 507 -4.61 15.51 0.76
C GLY A 507 -4.74 14.60 1.99
N MET A 508 -4.17 13.41 1.94
CA MET A 508 -4.21 12.43 3.04
C MET A 508 -2.80 12.06 3.50
N GLN A 509 -1.91 11.73 2.56
CA GLN A 509 -0.52 11.32 2.82
C GLN A 509 0.45 11.94 1.79
N PRO A 510 0.77 13.24 1.89
CA PRO A 510 1.84 13.87 1.12
C PRO A 510 3.19 13.15 1.28
N LEU A 511 3.82 12.81 0.15
CA LEU A 511 5.17 12.23 0.13
C LEU A 511 6.23 13.17 -0.43
N ASP A 512 5.89 14.01 -1.40
CA ASP A 512 6.85 14.91 -2.04
C ASP A 512 6.29 16.29 -2.35
N VAL A 513 7.15 17.30 -2.37
CA VAL A 513 6.83 18.70 -2.62
C VAL A 513 7.88 19.36 -3.51
N THR A 514 7.45 20.11 -4.53
CA THR A 514 8.35 20.94 -5.34
C THR A 514 7.80 22.35 -5.54
N ALA A 515 8.69 23.33 -5.66
CA ALA A 515 8.33 24.74 -5.87
C ALA A 515 8.96 25.29 -7.17
N GLN A 516 8.24 26.21 -7.83
CA GLN A 516 8.69 26.83 -9.07
C GLN A 516 9.24 28.24 -8.83
N GLY A 517 10.46 28.52 -9.29
CA GLY A 517 11.08 29.85 -9.21
C GLY A 517 10.53 30.84 -10.26
N ASP A 518 10.93 32.11 -10.14
CA ASP A 518 10.41 33.23 -10.98
C ASP A 518 10.51 32.99 -12.49
N ALA A 519 11.52 32.25 -12.94
CA ALA A 519 11.80 32.04 -14.36
C ALA A 519 11.11 30.80 -14.95
N HIS A 520 10.40 30.02 -14.13
CA HIS A 520 9.72 28.81 -14.57
C HIS A 520 8.31 29.10 -15.10
N ILE A 521 7.72 28.11 -15.78
CA ILE A 521 6.43 28.27 -16.49
C ILE A 521 5.25 28.57 -15.56
N PHE A 522 5.35 28.20 -14.29
CA PHE A 522 4.37 28.49 -13.24
C PHE A 522 5.05 29.16 -12.04
N GLY A 523 5.67 30.32 -12.27
CA GLY A 523 6.45 31.01 -11.24
C GLY A 523 5.70 31.19 -9.92
N GLY A 524 6.34 30.75 -8.83
CA GLY A 524 5.85 30.87 -7.46
C GLY A 524 4.89 29.77 -6.98
N THR A 525 4.46 28.85 -7.85
CA THR A 525 3.58 27.73 -7.45
C THR A 525 4.32 26.64 -6.68
N ILE A 526 3.60 25.96 -5.80
CA ILE A 526 4.06 24.76 -5.06
C ILE A 526 3.19 23.58 -5.49
N TRP A 527 3.79 22.41 -5.64
CA TRP A 527 3.13 21.18 -6.11
C TRP A 527 3.44 20.04 -5.14
N VAL A 528 2.43 19.22 -4.84
CA VAL A 528 2.54 18.15 -3.84
C VAL A 528 2.02 16.83 -4.41
N ALA A 529 2.77 15.74 -4.20
CA ALA A 529 2.34 14.39 -4.47
C ALA A 529 1.68 13.82 -3.22
N ASP A 530 0.37 13.58 -3.31
CA ASP A 530 -0.40 12.95 -2.25
C ASP A 530 -0.60 11.47 -2.59
N TYR A 531 0.11 10.63 -1.85
CA TYR A 531 0.11 9.18 -2.01
C TYR A 531 -1.27 8.60 -1.72
N GLY A 532 -1.88 8.96 -0.60
CA GLY A 532 -3.11 8.34 -0.09
C GLY A 532 -4.33 8.55 -0.99
N ASN A 533 -4.50 9.75 -1.56
CA ASN A 533 -5.64 10.03 -2.47
C ASN A 533 -5.32 9.85 -3.95
N ASN A 534 -4.11 9.41 -4.33
CA ASN A 534 -3.68 9.36 -5.73
C ASN A 534 -3.78 10.71 -6.46
N ASN A 535 -3.52 11.81 -5.76
CA ASN A 535 -3.74 13.16 -6.24
C ASN A 535 -2.46 13.99 -6.31
N LEU A 536 -2.48 15.02 -7.15
CA LEU A 536 -1.44 16.05 -7.21
C LEU A 536 -2.08 17.40 -6.92
N TYR A 537 -1.62 18.07 -5.87
CA TYR A 537 -2.12 19.38 -5.45
C TYR A 537 -1.23 20.49 -5.99
N VAL A 538 -1.86 21.63 -6.31
CA VAL A 538 -1.21 22.84 -6.81
C VAL A 538 -1.62 24.01 -5.95
N PHE A 539 -0.63 24.67 -5.36
CA PHE A 539 -0.79 25.88 -4.58
C PHE A 539 -0.30 27.10 -5.37
N GLU A 540 -1.22 28.00 -5.73
CA GLU A 540 -0.92 29.20 -6.50
C GLU A 540 -0.79 30.42 -5.56
N PRO A 541 0.31 31.18 -5.61
CA PRO A 541 0.46 32.36 -4.75
C PRO A 541 -0.56 33.44 -5.12
N ALA A 542 -1.16 34.10 -4.14
CA ALA A 542 -2.19 35.11 -4.38
C ALA A 542 -1.72 36.33 -5.19
N ASP A 543 -0.40 36.58 -5.25
CA ASP A 543 0.21 37.61 -6.10
C ASP A 543 0.77 37.08 -7.42
N TYR A 544 0.32 35.90 -7.87
CA TYR A 544 0.71 35.30 -9.16
C TYR A 544 0.64 36.33 -10.30
N ASP A 545 1.68 36.37 -11.13
CA ASP A 545 1.87 37.37 -12.21
C ASP A 545 1.75 38.84 -11.76
N GLY A 546 2.03 39.13 -10.49
CA GLY A 546 1.92 40.46 -9.89
C GLY A 546 0.48 40.88 -9.60
N ALA A 547 -0.42 39.92 -9.43
CA ALA A 547 -1.78 40.17 -8.96
C ALA A 547 -1.76 40.92 -7.61
N SER A 548 -2.79 41.73 -7.37
CA SER A 548 -2.91 42.44 -6.09
C SER A 548 -3.48 41.48 -5.04
N VAL A 549 -2.73 41.28 -3.96
CA VAL A 549 -3.21 40.53 -2.80
C VAL A 549 -4.24 41.37 -2.05
N SER A 550 -5.40 40.78 -1.76
CA SER A 550 -6.43 41.38 -0.91
C SER A 550 -5.85 41.69 0.46
N ALA A 551 -6.26 42.81 1.06
CA ALA A 551 -5.94 43.03 2.47
C ALA A 551 -6.76 42.03 3.29
N CYS A 552 -6.08 41.20 4.06
CA CYS A 552 -6.70 40.33 5.06
C CYS A 552 -6.23 40.76 6.44
N ALA A 553 -7.17 40.96 7.35
CA ALA A 553 -6.88 41.35 8.72
C ALA A 553 -6.65 40.13 9.62
N GLY A 554 -7.19 38.96 9.25
CA GLY A 554 -7.21 37.76 10.09
C GLY A 554 -7.94 38.02 11.39
N THR A 555 -9.06 38.75 11.32
CA THR A 555 -9.79 39.15 12.54
C THR A 555 -10.58 37.95 13.04
N ASP A 556 -10.43 37.63 14.32
CA ASP A 556 -11.26 36.67 15.06
C ASP A 556 -12.73 37.13 15.05
N ASP A 557 -13.49 36.61 14.08
CA ASP A 557 -14.89 36.93 13.82
C ASP A 557 -15.60 35.71 13.20
N PRO A 558 -16.61 35.13 13.86
CA PRO A 558 -17.35 33.96 13.37
C PRO A 558 -18.31 34.28 12.22
N THR A 559 -18.27 35.51 11.70
CA THR A 559 -19.12 35.95 10.57
C THR A 559 -18.32 36.38 9.34
N LEU A 560 -17.00 36.28 9.39
CA LEU A 560 -16.09 36.60 8.30
C LEU A 560 -15.37 35.35 7.83
N ASP A 561 -15.19 35.26 6.52
CA ASP A 561 -14.31 34.33 5.80
C ASP A 561 -13.56 35.23 4.81
N GLU A 562 -12.32 35.60 5.13
CA GLU A 562 -11.55 36.58 4.35
C GLU A 562 -10.84 35.95 3.14
N ASP A 563 -10.59 34.63 3.13
CA ASP A 563 -9.89 33.93 2.06
C ASP A 563 -10.78 33.04 1.18
N LEU A 564 -12.08 32.96 1.53
CA LEU A 564 -13.17 32.31 0.80
C LEU A 564 -13.02 30.80 0.71
N ASP A 565 -12.49 30.18 1.75
CA ASP A 565 -12.25 28.75 1.79
C ASP A 565 -13.42 27.92 2.34
N GLY A 566 -14.41 28.59 2.95
CA GLY A 566 -15.64 28.04 3.51
C GLY A 566 -15.73 28.10 5.04
N PHE A 567 -14.61 28.26 5.75
CA PHE A 567 -14.57 28.35 7.20
C PHE A 567 -14.62 29.79 7.67
N SER A 568 -15.11 30.02 8.88
CA SER A 568 -15.04 31.36 9.47
C SER A 568 -13.66 31.61 10.06
N ASN A 569 -13.18 32.86 10.01
CA ASN A 569 -11.89 33.25 10.58
C ASN A 569 -11.75 32.84 12.06
N ALA A 570 -12.84 32.86 12.84
CA ALA A 570 -12.81 32.47 14.25
C ALA A 570 -12.51 30.96 14.39
N ASP A 571 -13.18 30.14 13.59
CA ASP A 571 -12.98 28.69 13.58
C ASP A 571 -11.56 28.32 13.11
N GLU A 572 -11.07 29.01 12.09
CA GLU A 572 -9.70 28.83 11.63
C GLU A 572 -8.66 29.17 12.70
N LEU A 573 -8.86 30.25 13.45
CA LEU A 573 -7.96 30.66 14.54
C LEU A 573 -7.98 29.67 15.71
N ASP A 574 -9.14 29.09 16.04
CA ASP A 574 -9.26 28.03 17.04
C ASP A 574 -8.46 26.78 16.62
N ASN A 575 -8.46 26.47 15.33
CA ASN A 575 -7.70 25.36 14.73
C ASN A 575 -6.23 25.70 14.41
N SER A 576 -5.77 26.91 14.73
CA SER A 576 -4.42 27.39 14.37
C SER A 576 -4.11 27.36 12.87
N THR A 577 -5.14 27.49 12.03
CA THR A 577 -5.06 27.62 10.57
C THR A 577 -5.06 29.10 10.16
N ASN A 578 -4.76 29.40 8.90
CA ASN A 578 -4.49 30.76 8.45
C ASN A 578 -5.69 31.40 7.71
N PRO A 579 -6.45 32.31 8.34
CA PRO A 579 -7.68 32.92 7.78
C PRO A 579 -7.45 33.89 6.61
N CYS A 580 -6.23 33.92 6.10
CA CYS A 580 -5.84 34.72 4.96
C CYS A 580 -5.34 33.86 3.80
N SER A 581 -5.43 32.52 3.88
CA SER A 581 -4.85 31.61 2.91
C SER A 581 -5.64 30.31 2.81
N SER A 582 -6.51 30.21 1.79
CA SER A 582 -7.37 29.05 1.49
C SER A 582 -6.67 27.69 1.25
N ALA A 583 -5.35 27.66 1.35
CA ALA A 583 -4.50 26.48 1.36
C ALA A 583 -4.25 25.91 2.78
N SER A 584 -4.69 26.60 3.84
CA SER A 584 -4.57 26.17 5.23
C SER A 584 -5.96 26.14 5.83
N LYS A 585 -6.57 24.96 5.87
CA LYS A 585 -7.93 24.77 6.37
C LYS A 585 -7.95 23.92 7.64
N PRO A 586 -8.98 24.06 8.49
CA PRO A 586 -9.28 23.11 9.55
C PRO A 586 -9.56 21.70 9.02
N ALA A 587 -9.44 20.70 9.88
CA ALA A 587 -10.02 19.38 9.64
C ALA A 587 -11.54 19.48 9.78
N ASP A 588 -12.27 18.79 8.90
CA ASP A 588 -13.73 18.80 8.83
C ASP A 588 -14.18 17.49 8.15
N ARG A 589 -14.84 16.64 8.93
CA ARG A 589 -15.18 15.28 8.54
C ARG A 589 -16.49 15.16 7.78
N ASP A 590 -17.51 15.93 8.18
CA ASP A 590 -18.87 15.80 7.66
C ASP A 590 -19.26 16.94 6.72
N SER A 591 -18.45 18.01 6.67
CA SER A 591 -18.69 19.22 5.91
C SER A 591 -20.00 19.93 6.29
N THR A 592 -20.38 19.86 7.56
CA THR A 592 -21.61 20.47 8.07
C THR A 592 -21.54 21.99 8.07
N PHE A 593 -22.67 22.61 7.70
CA PHE A 593 -22.80 24.06 7.67
C PHE A 593 -23.57 24.60 8.87
N ILE A 594 -22.90 25.32 9.77
CA ILE A 594 -23.53 26.06 10.87
C ILE A 594 -23.43 27.56 10.61
N ASN A 595 -24.57 28.24 10.62
CA ASN A 595 -24.68 29.68 10.31
C ASN A 595 -24.14 30.11 8.92
N GLY A 596 -23.99 29.16 7.99
CA GLY A 596 -23.57 29.42 6.61
C GLY A 596 -22.07 29.24 6.33
N PHE A 597 -21.30 28.77 7.31
CA PHE A 597 -19.90 28.37 7.18
C PHE A 597 -19.78 26.87 7.44
N LEU A 598 -18.75 26.25 6.87
CA LEU A 598 -18.25 24.96 7.35
C LEU A 598 -17.78 25.12 8.80
N VAL A 599 -17.85 24.05 9.58
CA VAL A 599 -17.36 24.01 10.96
C VAL A 599 -16.38 22.87 11.09
N SER A 600 -15.24 23.15 11.72
CA SER A 600 -14.20 22.16 11.95
C SER A 600 -14.60 21.08 12.96
N ASP A 601 -13.92 19.94 12.91
CA ASP A 601 -14.05 18.85 13.90
C ASP A 601 -13.86 19.35 15.37
N LEU A 602 -13.13 20.45 15.57
CA LEU A 602 -12.88 21.01 16.90
C LEU A 602 -14.08 21.80 17.46
N ASN A 603 -14.87 22.41 16.58
CA ASN A 603 -15.94 23.35 16.93
C ASN A 603 -17.33 22.82 16.57
N ASP A 604 -17.42 21.75 15.78
CA ASP A 604 -18.64 21.01 15.57
C ASP A 604 -18.94 20.19 16.84
N PRO A 605 -20.18 20.22 17.37
CA PRO A 605 -20.57 19.38 18.50
C PRO A 605 -20.99 17.95 18.13
N ASP A 606 -21.07 17.59 16.85
CA ASP A 606 -21.61 16.32 16.32
C ASP A 606 -20.95 15.96 14.96
N ASP A 607 -19.72 15.43 14.99
CA ASP A 607 -18.82 15.25 13.81
C ASP A 607 -19.28 14.22 12.76
N ASP A 608 -20.38 13.51 13.02
CA ASP A 608 -21.00 12.60 12.05
C ASP A 608 -22.50 12.86 11.83
N ASP A 609 -23.04 13.92 12.43
CA ASP A 609 -24.35 14.47 12.13
C ASP A 609 -25.51 13.48 12.48
N ASP A 610 -25.28 12.60 13.45
CA ASP A 610 -26.22 11.53 13.85
C ASP A 610 -27.15 11.90 15.01
N GLY A 611 -26.88 13.05 15.65
CA GLY A 611 -27.66 13.62 16.73
C GLY A 611 -27.13 13.29 18.13
N LEU A 612 -26.03 12.56 18.25
CA LEU A 612 -25.31 12.33 19.50
C LEU A 612 -24.12 13.30 19.62
N PRO A 613 -24.02 14.11 20.69
CA PRO A 613 -22.87 14.99 20.84
C PRO A 613 -21.56 14.21 21.02
N ASP A 614 -20.45 14.67 20.43
CA ASP A 614 -19.13 14.02 20.48
C ASP A 614 -18.65 13.68 21.88
N THR A 615 -19.04 14.51 22.86
CA THR A 615 -18.72 14.28 24.28
C THR A 615 -19.38 13.04 24.90
N THR A 616 -20.35 12.44 24.21
CA THR A 616 -21.13 11.30 24.70
C THR A 616 -21.31 10.20 23.66
N ASP A 617 -20.95 10.46 22.41
CA ASP A 617 -20.98 9.48 21.35
C ASP A 617 -19.79 8.49 21.48
N PRO A 618 -20.05 7.18 21.57
CA PRO A 618 -19.00 6.17 21.49
C PRO A 618 -18.41 5.96 20.08
N PHE A 619 -19.09 6.42 19.02
CA PHE A 619 -18.69 6.26 17.63
C PHE A 619 -18.80 7.58 16.83
N PRO A 620 -18.17 8.69 17.26
CA PRO A 620 -18.37 10.07 16.78
C PRO A 620 -17.98 10.33 15.31
N ILE A 621 -17.62 9.29 14.56
CA ILE A 621 -17.24 9.38 13.16
C ILE A 621 -17.94 8.30 12.32
N ASP A 622 -19.00 7.69 12.86
CA ASP A 622 -19.84 6.69 12.21
C ASP A 622 -21.32 7.04 12.40
N PRO A 623 -21.96 7.66 11.39
CA PRO A 623 -23.33 8.16 11.48
C PRO A 623 -24.40 7.08 11.68
N LEU A 624 -23.98 5.81 11.73
CA LEU A 624 -24.82 4.64 11.97
C LEU A 624 -24.47 3.96 13.29
N ASN A 625 -23.71 4.62 14.16
CA ASN A 625 -23.50 4.25 15.55
C ASN A 625 -22.99 2.81 15.70
N GLY A 626 -22.09 2.37 14.81
CA GLY A 626 -21.49 1.04 14.84
C GLY A 626 -22.39 -0.09 14.33
N LEU A 627 -23.58 0.22 13.81
CA LEU A 627 -24.57 -0.77 13.38
C LEU A 627 -24.36 -1.26 11.94
N GLN A 628 -23.29 -0.85 11.23
CA GLN A 628 -22.97 -1.39 9.91
C GLN A 628 -22.07 -2.63 9.95
N THR A 629 -21.11 -2.69 10.88
CA THR A 629 -20.17 -3.80 10.97
C THR A 629 -20.90 -5.10 11.29
N ARG A 630 -20.61 -6.16 10.52
CA ARG A 630 -21.17 -7.52 10.69
C ARG A 630 -20.00 -8.50 10.77
N LEU A 631 -20.15 -9.58 11.52
CA LEU A 631 -19.23 -10.72 11.44
C LEU A 631 -19.53 -11.60 10.21
N PRO A 632 -18.54 -12.30 9.65
CA PRO A 632 -17.13 -12.24 10.05
C PRO A 632 -16.46 -10.94 9.61
N PHE A 633 -15.53 -10.44 10.42
CA PHE A 633 -14.58 -9.43 9.97
C PHE A 633 -13.21 -9.68 10.59
N HIS A 634 -12.19 -9.21 9.88
CA HIS A 634 -10.78 -9.34 10.21
C HIS A 634 -10.10 -8.01 9.92
N ARG A 635 -9.19 -7.59 10.79
CA ARG A 635 -8.36 -6.40 10.63
C ARG A 635 -6.94 -6.79 10.94
N GLU A 636 -6.08 -6.72 9.95
CA GLU A 636 -4.62 -6.91 10.07
C GLU A 636 -3.93 -5.54 10.14
N PHE A 637 -4.70 -4.47 10.35
CA PHE A 637 -4.25 -3.09 10.49
C PHE A 637 -3.29 -2.57 9.42
N PHE A 638 -3.29 -3.13 8.20
CA PHE A 638 -2.56 -2.55 7.07
C PHE A 638 -3.09 -1.16 6.72
N ASN A 639 -2.23 -0.33 6.14
CA ASN A 639 -2.67 0.90 5.49
C ASN A 639 -3.82 0.59 4.52
N ASP A 640 -4.85 1.41 4.56
CA ASP A 640 -6.02 1.31 3.70
C ASP A 640 -6.86 0.02 3.83
N ASP A 641 -6.72 -0.72 4.94
CA ASP A 641 -7.62 -1.82 5.30
C ASP A 641 -8.44 -1.51 6.56
N PRO A 642 -9.68 -1.00 6.42
CA PRO A 642 -10.48 -0.83 5.20
C PRO A 642 -10.33 0.53 4.51
N GLY A 643 -9.39 1.39 4.93
CA GLY A 643 -9.18 2.73 4.37
C GLY A 643 -10.22 3.75 4.83
N THR A 644 -10.88 3.47 5.96
CA THR A 644 -11.87 4.35 6.60
C THR A 644 -11.67 4.35 8.10
N GLY A 645 -12.33 5.26 8.83
CA GLY A 645 -12.16 5.41 10.27
C GLY A 645 -10.82 6.05 10.67
N PHE A 646 -10.51 6.06 11.96
CA PHE A 646 -9.25 6.60 12.49
C PHE A 646 -8.05 5.92 11.82
N PHE A 647 -7.16 6.73 11.26
CA PHE A 647 -5.95 6.32 10.56
C PHE A 647 -6.17 5.34 9.39
N GLY A 648 -7.41 5.22 8.88
CA GLY A 648 -7.77 4.26 7.83
C GLY A 648 -7.93 2.81 8.30
N LEU A 649 -7.85 2.54 9.62
CA LEU A 649 -7.87 1.19 10.20
C LEU A 649 -9.27 0.68 10.61
N GLY A 650 -10.30 1.48 10.35
CA GLY A 650 -11.71 1.10 10.57
C GLY A 650 -12.22 1.33 12.00
N PHE A 651 -11.42 1.91 12.89
CA PHE A 651 -11.91 2.37 14.18
C PHE A 651 -12.81 3.60 13.99
N THR A 652 -13.94 3.63 14.68
CA THR A 652 -14.93 4.71 14.55
C THR A 652 -15.17 5.45 15.86
N GLY A 653 -14.46 5.09 16.94
CA GLY A 653 -14.55 5.84 18.19
C GLY A 653 -13.48 5.48 19.20
N LEU A 654 -13.61 6.07 20.38
CA LEU A 654 -12.81 5.77 21.56
C LEU A 654 -13.72 5.49 22.76
N MET A 655 -13.20 4.76 23.76
CA MET A 655 -13.93 4.51 25.00
C MET A 655 -14.26 5.82 25.72
N GLN A 656 -15.53 6.20 25.74
CA GLN A 656 -15.99 7.57 26.02
C GLN A 656 -16.13 7.87 27.54
N PRO A 657 -15.36 8.83 28.11
CA PRO A 657 -15.49 9.26 29.52
C PRO A 657 -16.38 10.49 29.75
N GLY A 658 -17.05 11.03 28.72
CA GLY A 658 -17.80 12.28 28.80
C GLY A 658 -17.02 13.50 28.29
N GLN A 659 -16.09 13.30 27.36
CA GLN A 659 -15.21 14.33 26.79
C GLN A 659 -15.17 14.19 25.27
N ASP A 660 -14.83 15.28 24.61
CA ASP A 660 -14.61 15.30 23.16
C ASP A 660 -13.51 14.29 22.77
N TYR A 661 -13.77 13.49 21.72
CA TYR A 661 -12.89 12.40 21.33
C TYR A 661 -11.51 12.88 20.84
N LEU A 662 -11.41 14.08 20.25
CA LEU A 662 -10.14 14.66 19.80
C LEU A 662 -9.18 14.90 20.98
N SER A 663 -9.71 15.04 22.20
CA SER A 663 -8.91 15.19 23.42
C SER A 663 -8.45 13.86 24.02
N LEU A 664 -9.03 12.73 23.58
CA LEU A 664 -8.81 11.42 24.20
C LEU A 664 -7.55 10.70 23.71
N TYR A 665 -6.88 11.21 22.68
CA TYR A 665 -5.63 10.64 22.17
C TYR A 665 -4.70 11.74 21.65
N ASP A 666 -3.45 11.37 21.38
CA ASP A 666 -2.48 12.20 20.66
C ASP A 666 -2.20 11.48 19.34
N ALA A 667 -2.76 12.01 18.24
CA ALA A 667 -2.68 11.39 16.92
C ALA A 667 -1.22 11.22 16.45
N GLN A 668 -0.32 12.09 16.92
CA GLN A 668 1.09 12.08 16.54
C GLN A 668 1.90 11.01 17.26
N GLN A 669 1.38 10.47 18.37
CA GLN A 669 2.04 9.41 19.14
C GLN A 669 1.52 8.00 18.77
N VAL A 670 0.38 7.89 18.10
CA VAL A 670 -0.17 6.61 17.61
C VAL A 670 0.53 6.24 16.30
N ILE A 671 1.02 5.00 16.22
CA ILE A 671 1.54 4.44 14.98
C ILE A 671 0.47 3.47 14.48
N ALA A 672 -0.17 3.84 13.38
CA ALA A 672 -1.27 3.07 12.80
C ALA A 672 -0.93 2.74 11.36
N GLY A 673 -1.02 1.47 11.00
CA GLY A 673 -0.75 1.03 9.64
C GLY A 673 0.71 0.65 9.40
N GLY A 674 1.21 1.14 8.27
CA GLY A 674 2.47 0.72 7.67
C GLY A 674 2.33 -0.57 6.87
N THR A 675 3.43 -0.94 6.23
CA THR A 675 3.54 -2.13 5.37
C THR A 675 3.54 -3.44 6.12
N THR A 676 3.60 -3.36 7.44
CA THR A 676 3.44 -4.48 8.36
C THR A 676 1.99 -4.71 8.75
N GLY A 677 1.20 -3.64 8.80
CA GLY A 677 -0.14 -3.66 9.38
C GLY A 677 -0.14 -3.83 10.91
N LEU A 678 0.29 -2.80 11.65
CA LEU A 678 0.13 -2.78 13.11
C LEU A 678 -0.69 -1.59 13.57
N LEU A 679 -1.33 -1.77 14.73
CA LEU A 679 -1.68 -0.66 15.59
C LEU A 679 -0.73 -0.65 16.78
N THR A 680 0.02 0.43 16.97
CA THR A 680 0.85 0.65 18.16
C THR A 680 0.36 1.89 18.90
N ILE A 681 -0.07 1.71 20.15
CA ILE A 681 -0.59 2.75 21.01
C ILE A 681 0.43 3.05 22.12
N PRO A 682 0.84 4.32 22.30
CA PRO A 682 1.61 4.75 23.46
C PRO A 682 0.75 4.61 24.71
N ALA A 683 1.18 3.81 25.69
CA ALA A 683 0.43 3.68 26.92
C ALA A 683 0.45 5.00 27.69
N GLU A 684 -0.74 5.49 28.03
CA GLU A 684 -0.91 6.73 28.79
C GLU A 684 -1.26 6.47 30.26
N ALA A 685 -1.24 7.52 31.10
CA ALA A 685 -1.79 7.43 32.45
C ALA A 685 -3.32 7.42 32.41
N GLY A 686 -3.94 6.49 33.14
CA GLY A 686 -5.40 6.35 33.21
C GLY A 686 -5.82 4.89 33.23
N ASP A 687 -7.08 4.60 33.51
CA ASP A 687 -7.69 3.28 33.39
C ASP A 687 -9.22 3.46 33.34
N PRO A 688 -9.99 2.67 32.56
CA PRO A 688 -11.44 2.84 32.49
C PRO A 688 -12.12 2.73 33.87
N ARG A 689 -11.55 2.00 34.83
CA ARG A 689 -12.04 1.94 36.23
C ARG A 689 -12.06 3.31 36.95
N GLN A 690 -11.39 4.31 36.40
CA GLN A 690 -11.32 5.67 36.92
C GLN A 690 -11.99 6.69 35.98
N ASN A 691 -12.62 6.24 34.89
CA ASN A 691 -13.22 7.08 33.86
C ASN A 691 -12.25 8.12 33.30
N ASN A 692 -11.01 7.71 33.06
CA ASN A 692 -9.94 8.56 32.52
C ASN A 692 -9.01 7.82 31.55
N GLN A 693 -9.47 6.70 30.96
CA GLN A 693 -8.71 6.01 29.92
C GLN A 693 -8.59 6.91 28.68
N ARG A 694 -7.39 6.95 28.11
CA ARG A 694 -7.06 7.63 26.85
C ARG A 694 -6.66 6.59 25.79
N ALA A 695 -6.74 6.95 24.51
CA ALA A 695 -6.33 6.13 23.37
C ALA A 695 -6.87 4.67 23.40
N ALA A 696 -8.12 4.48 23.82
CA ALA A 696 -8.80 3.19 23.76
C ALA A 696 -9.71 3.16 22.54
N PHE A 697 -9.16 2.81 21.38
CA PHE A 697 -9.87 2.82 20.09
C PHE A 697 -10.87 1.66 19.99
N GLN A 698 -12.03 1.93 19.38
CA GLN A 698 -13.11 0.97 19.19
C GLN A 698 -13.83 1.16 17.86
N PHE A 699 -14.49 0.11 17.42
CA PHE A 699 -15.59 0.18 16.44
C PHE A 699 -16.81 -0.51 17.04
N GLY A 700 -17.98 -0.20 16.50
CA GLY A 700 -19.19 -0.90 16.87
C GLY A 700 -19.45 -2.09 15.95
N MET A 701 -20.08 -3.11 16.51
CA MET A 701 -20.54 -4.29 15.80
C MET A 701 -22.01 -4.54 16.12
N PHE A 702 -22.79 -4.83 15.08
CA PHE A 702 -24.16 -5.28 15.26
C PHE A 702 -24.21 -6.65 15.95
N SER A 703 -24.92 -6.72 17.07
CA SER A 703 -25.21 -7.97 17.78
C SER A 703 -26.67 -8.10 18.17
N HIS A 704 -27.18 -9.32 18.29
CA HIS A 704 -28.51 -9.59 18.85
C HIS A 704 -28.65 -11.02 19.38
N ALA A 705 -29.67 -11.26 20.22
CA ALA A 705 -29.89 -12.56 20.90
C ALA A 705 -30.20 -13.75 19.98
N GLY A 706 -30.46 -13.49 18.69
CA GLY A 706 -30.71 -14.53 17.68
C GLY A 706 -29.44 -14.97 16.95
N MET A 707 -28.31 -14.34 17.23
CA MET A 707 -27.02 -14.68 16.65
C MET A 707 -26.42 -15.89 17.36
N CYS A 708 -25.70 -16.66 16.58
CA CYS A 708 -24.96 -17.81 17.06
C CYS A 708 -23.74 -17.34 17.88
N PRO A 709 -23.18 -18.19 18.75
CA PRO A 709 -21.95 -17.86 19.46
C PRO A 709 -20.82 -17.47 18.49
N TYR A 710 -20.00 -16.51 18.89
CA TYR A 710 -18.86 -16.01 18.12
C TYR A 710 -17.66 -15.72 19.02
N VAL A 711 -16.48 -15.68 18.43
CA VAL A 711 -15.21 -15.35 19.07
C VAL A 711 -14.77 -13.96 18.60
N ILE A 712 -14.30 -13.16 19.56
CA ILE A 712 -13.50 -11.97 19.33
C ILE A 712 -12.06 -12.32 19.70
N HIS A 713 -11.10 -11.99 18.84
CA HIS A 713 -9.69 -12.35 18.98
C HIS A 713 -8.80 -11.17 18.61
N THR A 714 -7.73 -10.98 19.36
CA THR A 714 -6.62 -10.12 18.98
C THR A 714 -5.29 -10.79 19.29
N GLN A 715 -4.28 -10.51 18.47
CA GLN A 715 -2.91 -10.88 18.75
C GLN A 715 -2.10 -9.63 19.09
N MET A 716 -1.44 -9.68 20.26
CA MET A 716 -0.51 -8.65 20.70
C MET A 716 0.92 -9.10 20.42
N LEU A 717 1.74 -8.19 19.90
CA LEU A 717 3.17 -8.41 19.80
C LEU A 717 3.78 -8.17 21.19
N ALA A 718 4.26 -9.23 21.81
CA ALA A 718 4.88 -9.18 23.11
C ALA A 718 6.37 -8.81 23.00
N ALA A 719 6.58 -7.54 22.66
CA ALA A 719 7.61 -6.67 23.23
C ALA A 719 6.96 -5.57 24.11
N GLY A 720 5.67 -5.70 24.44
CA GLY A 720 4.77 -4.65 24.95
C GLY A 720 5.08 -4.05 26.33
N PHE A 721 6.33 -4.13 26.80
CA PHE A 721 6.85 -3.32 27.90
C PHE A 721 8.29 -2.82 27.61
N GLU A 722 8.75 -2.84 26.35
CA GLU A 722 10.10 -2.41 25.93
C GLU A 722 11.24 -3.10 26.72
N GLY A 723 11.11 -4.42 26.91
CA GLY A 723 12.05 -5.20 27.73
C GLY A 723 12.01 -4.87 29.24
N GLN A 724 11.11 -3.96 29.68
CA GLN A 724 10.84 -3.71 31.09
C GLN A 724 9.85 -4.73 31.63
N SER A 725 9.97 -5.08 32.91
CA SER A 725 8.96 -5.87 33.60
C SER A 725 7.79 -4.98 34.03
N PRO A 726 6.52 -5.34 33.75
CA PRO A 726 5.38 -4.72 34.42
C PRO A 726 5.45 -5.14 35.89
N ASP A 727 5.91 -4.21 36.71
CA ASP A 727 6.07 -4.37 38.15
C ASP A 727 5.09 -3.48 38.92
N GLY A 728 4.14 -2.84 38.22
CA GLY A 728 3.16 -1.88 38.72
C GLY A 728 1.77 -2.05 38.07
N PRO A 729 1.06 -0.94 37.81
CA PRO A 729 -0.32 -0.95 37.31
C PRO A 729 -0.43 -0.99 35.77
N GLU A 730 0.68 -1.23 35.05
CA GLU A 730 0.72 -1.29 33.59
C GLU A 730 -0.11 -2.46 33.04
N SER A 731 -0.87 -2.22 31.96
CA SER A 731 -1.67 -3.25 31.29
C SER A 731 -1.95 -2.92 29.81
N GLN A 732 -2.15 -3.95 28.99
CA GLN A 732 -2.56 -3.82 27.59
C GLN A 732 -3.46 -5.00 27.17
N GLY A 733 -4.39 -4.79 26.25
CA GLY A 733 -5.27 -5.85 25.77
C GLY A 733 -6.48 -5.35 25.00
N MET A 734 -7.59 -6.07 25.11
CA MET A 734 -8.83 -5.76 24.42
C MET A 734 -10.05 -5.74 25.35
N TYR A 735 -11.15 -5.20 24.85
CA TYR A 735 -12.41 -5.14 25.58
C TYR A 735 -13.63 -5.26 24.66
N ILE A 736 -14.76 -5.57 25.31
CA ILE A 736 -16.10 -5.35 24.78
C ILE A 736 -16.90 -4.47 25.74
N GLY A 737 -17.81 -3.66 25.21
CA GLY A 737 -18.58 -2.74 26.03
C GLY A 737 -19.76 -2.13 25.30
N THR A 738 -20.39 -1.15 25.95
CA THR A 738 -21.31 -0.21 25.30
C THR A 738 -20.60 1.00 24.71
N GLY A 739 -19.27 0.99 24.77
CA GLY A 739 -18.40 2.06 24.28
C GLY A 739 -18.10 3.15 25.30
N ASP A 740 -18.73 3.10 26.48
CA ASP A 740 -18.41 3.95 27.64
C ASP A 740 -17.40 3.27 28.59
N GLN A 741 -16.90 4.03 29.57
CA GLN A 741 -15.97 3.54 30.60
C GLN A 741 -16.67 2.92 31.83
N ASP A 742 -18.00 2.80 31.87
CA ASP A 742 -18.78 2.31 33.02
C ASP A 742 -19.40 0.90 32.80
N ASN A 743 -19.38 0.36 31.56
CA ASN A 743 -20.03 -0.90 31.19
C ASN A 743 -19.22 -1.71 30.17
N TYR A 744 -18.28 -2.52 30.68
CA TYR A 744 -17.37 -3.29 29.82
C TYR A 744 -16.91 -4.61 30.46
N VAL A 745 -16.41 -5.50 29.60
CA VAL A 745 -15.53 -6.61 29.97
C VAL A 745 -14.20 -6.38 29.24
N LYS A 746 -13.09 -6.24 29.98
CA LYS A 746 -11.74 -6.17 29.39
C LYS A 746 -10.89 -7.35 29.85
N ILE A 747 -10.08 -7.86 28.93
CA ILE A 747 -9.04 -8.86 29.18
C ILE A 747 -7.70 -8.24 28.81
N VAL A 748 -6.75 -8.23 29.75
CA VAL A 748 -5.47 -7.56 29.59
C VAL A 748 -4.30 -8.42 30.07
N ALA A 749 -3.17 -8.30 29.39
CA ALA A 749 -1.88 -8.75 29.88
C ALA A 749 -1.27 -7.72 30.84
N ASP A 750 -0.82 -8.21 31.99
CA ASP A 750 -0.11 -7.46 33.02
C ASP A 750 1.09 -8.28 33.53
N SER A 751 1.27 -8.41 34.84
CA SER A 751 2.09 -9.46 35.46
C SER A 751 1.66 -10.90 35.12
N GLY A 752 0.42 -11.08 34.66
CA GLY A 752 -0.25 -12.30 34.22
C GLY A 752 -1.37 -11.94 33.24
N ILE A 753 -2.57 -12.51 33.40
CA ILE A 753 -3.79 -12.08 32.69
C ILE A 753 -4.81 -11.58 33.69
N SER A 754 -5.37 -10.39 33.49
CA SER A 754 -6.49 -9.88 34.28
C SER A 754 -7.76 -9.75 33.44
N VAL A 755 -8.88 -10.19 34.01
CA VAL A 755 -10.24 -9.98 33.49
C VAL A 755 -10.94 -9.00 34.42
N ILE A 756 -11.39 -7.88 33.87
CA ILE A 756 -12.12 -6.84 34.59
C ILE A 756 -13.51 -6.71 33.99
N VAL A 757 -14.53 -6.74 34.84
CA VAL A 757 -15.93 -6.54 34.46
C VAL A 757 -16.48 -5.36 35.23
N GLU A 758 -17.01 -4.38 34.53
CA GLU A 758 -17.62 -3.18 35.10
C GLU A 758 -19.07 -3.09 34.65
N VAL A 759 -19.98 -2.87 35.62
CA VAL A 759 -21.42 -2.73 35.36
C VAL A 759 -21.91 -1.50 36.11
N ALA A 760 -22.35 -0.48 35.37
CA ALA A 760 -22.80 0.81 35.89
C ALA A 760 -21.78 1.45 36.85
N GLY A 761 -20.50 1.49 36.44
CA GLY A 761 -19.41 2.14 37.18
C GLY A 761 -18.93 1.38 38.42
N VAL A 762 -19.18 0.07 38.48
CA VAL A 762 -18.77 -0.81 39.58
C VAL A 762 -17.88 -1.94 39.05
N PRO A 763 -16.54 -1.83 39.18
CA PRO A 763 -15.62 -2.82 38.65
C PRO A 763 -15.45 -4.04 39.56
N SER A 764 -15.23 -5.18 38.92
CA SER A 764 -14.77 -6.44 39.54
C SER A 764 -13.55 -6.94 38.79
N VAL A 765 -12.53 -7.40 39.52
CA VAL A 765 -11.22 -7.76 38.96
C VAL A 765 -10.86 -9.19 39.35
N ALA A 766 -10.43 -9.99 38.37
CA ALA A 766 -9.86 -11.31 38.57
C ALA A 766 -8.53 -11.42 37.81
N THR A 767 -7.46 -11.83 38.50
CA THR A 767 -6.12 -11.97 37.93
C THR A 767 -5.65 -13.43 37.97
N TYR A 768 -5.04 -13.88 36.89
CA TYR A 768 -4.60 -15.24 36.64
C TYR A 768 -3.10 -15.28 36.38
N SER A 769 -2.39 -16.13 37.11
CA SER A 769 -0.95 -16.33 36.89
C SER A 769 -0.73 -17.14 35.62
N VAL A 770 -0.03 -16.57 34.65
CA VAL A 770 0.34 -17.24 33.40
C VAL A 770 1.87 -17.40 33.33
N PRO A 771 2.41 -18.62 33.37
CA PRO A 771 3.85 -18.84 33.23
C PRO A 771 4.38 -18.31 31.90
N ASN A 772 5.59 -17.73 31.92
CA ASN A 772 6.33 -17.25 30.75
C ASN A 772 5.65 -16.15 29.91
N ILE A 773 4.53 -15.57 30.35
CA ILE A 773 3.87 -14.47 29.62
C ILE A 773 4.82 -13.29 29.33
N ARG A 774 5.84 -13.08 30.18
CA ARG A 774 6.87 -12.03 30.03
C ARG A 774 7.95 -12.34 28.98
N GLN A 775 8.02 -13.58 28.50
CA GLN A 775 9.01 -14.07 27.53
C GLN A 775 8.36 -14.45 26.21
N ALA A 776 7.02 -14.41 26.16
CA ALA A 776 6.28 -14.59 24.94
C ALA A 776 6.62 -13.42 24.00
N ALA A 777 6.89 -13.71 22.73
CA ALA A 777 6.92 -12.77 21.62
C ALA A 777 5.50 -12.45 21.09
N THR A 778 4.50 -13.31 21.34
CA THR A 778 3.09 -13.07 20.99
C THR A 778 2.13 -13.52 22.09
N ILE A 779 1.08 -12.74 22.31
CA ILE A 779 -0.01 -13.07 23.24
C ILE A 779 -1.34 -12.92 22.52
N ASP A 780 -2.07 -14.02 22.36
CA ASP A 780 -3.43 -14.00 21.83
C ASP A 780 -4.43 -13.87 22.98
N LEU A 781 -5.37 -12.93 22.84
CA LEU A 781 -6.48 -12.75 23.77
C LEU A 781 -7.80 -13.04 23.06
N TYR A 782 -8.73 -13.67 23.78
CA TYR A 782 -10.00 -14.09 23.23
C TYR A 782 -11.17 -13.80 24.16
N LEU A 783 -12.31 -13.41 23.58
CA LEU A 783 -13.61 -13.36 24.24
C LEU A 783 -14.62 -14.14 23.39
N THR A 784 -15.05 -15.30 23.87
CA THR A 784 -16.10 -16.11 23.22
C THR A 784 -17.47 -15.73 23.79
N LEU A 785 -18.36 -15.17 22.97
CA LEU A 785 -19.69 -14.72 23.36
C LEU A 785 -20.77 -15.70 22.90
N ASP A 786 -21.77 -15.92 23.74
CA ASP A 786 -23.04 -16.54 23.40
C ASP A 786 -24.15 -15.47 23.58
N PRO A 787 -24.63 -14.84 22.48
CA PRO A 787 -25.65 -13.79 22.57
C PRO A 787 -26.99 -14.28 23.10
N ALA A 788 -27.38 -15.53 22.79
CA ALA A 788 -28.64 -16.11 23.25
C ALA A 788 -28.60 -16.37 24.76
N ALA A 789 -27.48 -16.88 25.27
CA ALA A 789 -27.27 -17.07 26.71
C ALA A 789 -26.92 -15.77 27.45
N GLY A 790 -26.44 -14.75 26.73
CA GLY A 790 -25.92 -13.51 27.30
C GLY A 790 -24.68 -13.74 28.15
N SER A 791 -23.75 -14.60 27.69
CA SER A 791 -22.55 -14.99 28.45
C SER A 791 -21.26 -14.82 27.65
N VAL A 792 -20.14 -14.65 28.37
CA VAL A 792 -18.80 -14.54 27.79
C VAL A 792 -17.80 -15.47 28.48
N GLN A 793 -16.87 -16.04 27.72
CA GLN A 793 -15.74 -16.83 28.19
C GLN A 793 -14.42 -16.15 27.76
N PRO A 794 -13.64 -15.60 28.71
CA PRO A 794 -12.30 -15.08 28.44
C PRO A 794 -11.27 -16.21 28.30
N GLU A 795 -10.41 -16.15 27.29
CA GLU A 795 -9.37 -17.14 27.00
C GLU A 795 -8.09 -16.44 26.50
N TYR A 796 -6.96 -17.16 26.53
CA TYR A 796 -5.67 -16.66 26.03
C TYR A 796 -4.86 -17.80 25.39
N ALA A 797 -3.88 -17.46 24.55
CA ALA A 797 -2.81 -18.35 24.12
C ALA A 797 -1.47 -17.59 24.10
N LEU A 798 -0.36 -18.32 24.17
CA LEU A 798 1.01 -17.77 24.06
C LEU A 798 1.71 -18.50 22.91
N GLU A 799 2.43 -17.77 22.06
CA GLU A 799 3.27 -18.35 20.99
C GLU A 799 2.52 -19.34 20.08
N GLY A 800 1.28 -19.02 19.68
CA GLY A 800 0.44 -19.94 18.89
C GLY A 800 0.11 -21.27 19.59
N GLY A 801 0.27 -21.31 20.92
CA GLY A 801 -0.04 -22.47 21.76
C GLY A 801 -1.54 -22.76 21.91
N PRO A 802 -1.92 -23.82 22.65
CA PRO A 802 -3.32 -24.15 22.84
C PRO A 802 -4.06 -23.07 23.66
N ARG A 803 -5.28 -22.75 23.23
CA ARG A 803 -6.20 -21.85 23.92
C ARG A 803 -6.49 -22.32 25.35
N ALA A 804 -6.34 -21.42 26.32
CA ALA A 804 -6.53 -21.67 27.74
C ALA A 804 -7.54 -20.67 28.34
N ALA A 805 -8.43 -21.16 29.21
CA ALA A 805 -9.43 -20.31 29.85
C ALA A 805 -8.82 -19.39 30.94
N ALA A 806 -9.10 -18.09 30.84
CA ALA A 806 -8.81 -17.11 31.90
C ALA A 806 -10.02 -17.01 32.85
N GLY A 807 -10.21 -18.06 33.65
CA GLY A 807 -11.38 -18.19 34.52
C GLY A 807 -12.55 -18.93 33.87
N ALA A 808 -13.69 -18.95 34.57
CA ALA A 808 -14.91 -19.60 34.08
C ALA A 808 -15.80 -18.60 33.32
N ALA A 809 -16.57 -19.09 32.35
CA ALA A 809 -17.61 -18.31 31.68
C ALA A 809 -18.59 -17.69 32.69
N PHE A 810 -19.05 -16.48 32.42
CA PHE A 810 -19.98 -15.76 33.28
C PHE A 810 -21.04 -15.03 32.45
N ALA A 811 -22.17 -14.74 33.09
CA ALA A 811 -23.27 -14.00 32.47
C ALA A 811 -22.96 -12.49 32.45
N LEU A 812 -23.26 -11.85 31.33
CA LEU A 812 -23.24 -10.40 31.18
C LEU A 812 -24.45 -9.79 31.90
N GLY A 813 -24.34 -8.52 32.27
CA GLY A 813 -25.41 -7.77 32.93
C GLY A 813 -25.49 -6.33 32.45
N GLY A 814 -26.54 -5.63 32.87
CA GLY A 814 -26.71 -4.20 32.58
C GLY A 814 -26.84 -3.89 31.09
N SER A 815 -26.35 -2.72 30.69
CA SER A 815 -26.39 -2.22 29.31
C SER A 815 -25.53 -3.04 28.36
N LEU A 816 -24.42 -3.62 28.82
CA LEU A 816 -23.61 -4.53 27.99
C LEU A 816 -24.38 -5.77 27.55
N LEU A 817 -25.21 -6.36 28.43
CA LEU A 817 -26.10 -7.45 28.02
C LEU A 817 -27.10 -6.98 26.96
N THR A 818 -27.60 -5.75 27.06
CA THR A 818 -28.48 -5.16 26.05
C THR A 818 -27.78 -4.97 24.71
N ALA A 819 -26.56 -4.42 24.67
CA ALA A 819 -25.78 -4.29 23.43
C ALA A 819 -25.47 -5.63 22.74
N VAL A 820 -25.35 -6.71 23.51
CA VAL A 820 -25.20 -8.06 22.95
C VAL A 820 -26.51 -8.64 22.42
N GLN A 821 -27.66 -8.27 23.00
CA GLN A 821 -28.94 -8.95 22.74
C GLN A 821 -29.94 -8.16 21.88
N ASP A 822 -29.83 -6.83 21.83
CA ASP A 822 -30.75 -5.93 21.13
C ASP A 822 -30.11 -5.38 19.85
N SER A 823 -30.80 -5.59 18.72
CA SER A 823 -30.35 -5.15 17.39
C SER A 823 -30.33 -3.62 17.18
N THR A 824 -30.70 -2.83 18.19
CA THR A 824 -30.73 -1.36 18.13
C THR A 824 -29.52 -0.69 18.78
N GLN A 825 -28.62 -1.46 19.40
CA GLN A 825 -27.39 -0.96 20.00
C GLN A 825 -26.19 -1.76 19.48
N ALA A 826 -25.11 -1.08 19.13
CA ALA A 826 -23.88 -1.76 18.75
C ALA A 826 -23.14 -2.27 20.00
N LEU A 827 -22.49 -3.42 19.85
CA LEU A 827 -21.46 -3.89 20.77
C LEU A 827 -20.15 -3.18 20.41
N ALA A 828 -19.61 -2.38 21.32
CA ALA A 828 -18.27 -1.82 21.13
C ALA A 828 -17.22 -2.91 21.33
N ILE A 829 -16.25 -2.97 20.43
CA ILE A 829 -15.08 -3.86 20.50
C ILE A 829 -13.85 -2.98 20.30
N GLY A 830 -12.87 -3.07 21.19
CA GLY A 830 -11.73 -2.17 21.15
C GLY A 830 -10.46 -2.68 21.79
N LEU A 831 -9.38 -1.93 21.57
CA LEU A 831 -8.02 -2.18 22.04
C LEU A 831 -7.59 -1.06 22.99
N LEU A 832 -6.81 -1.38 24.01
CA LEU A 832 -6.33 -0.37 24.97
C LEU A 832 -4.99 -0.72 25.59
N ALA A 833 -4.24 0.32 25.94
CA ALA A 833 -3.05 0.27 26.77
C ALA A 833 -3.12 1.31 27.88
N SER A 834 -2.50 0.99 29.02
CA SER A 834 -2.49 1.85 30.19
C SER A 834 -1.21 1.66 30.97
N THR A 835 -0.58 2.76 31.36
CA THR A 835 0.51 2.73 32.35
C THR A 835 -0.03 2.62 33.77
N GLY A 836 -1.29 3.01 34.02
CA GLY A 836 -1.87 3.16 35.36
C GLY A 836 -1.08 4.10 36.29
N GLY A 837 -0.20 4.97 35.73
CA GLY A 837 0.76 5.79 36.47
C GLY A 837 2.14 5.14 36.70
N GLY A 838 2.39 3.98 36.09
CA GLY A 838 3.66 3.27 36.02
C GLY A 838 4.60 3.81 34.94
N LYS A 839 5.48 2.95 34.41
CA LYS A 839 6.42 3.32 33.34
C LYS A 839 5.69 3.44 31.99
N ALA A 840 6.15 4.37 31.15
CA ALA A 840 5.72 4.45 29.76
C ALA A 840 6.21 3.22 28.96
N PHE A 841 5.40 2.80 27.98
CA PHE A 841 5.69 1.74 27.03
C PHE A 841 4.77 1.90 25.80
N TYR A 842 5.05 1.18 24.73
CA TYR A 842 4.16 1.04 23.58
C TYR A 842 3.53 -0.35 23.55
N ALA A 843 2.23 -0.42 23.30
CA ALA A 843 1.50 -1.66 23.08
C ALA A 843 1.22 -1.82 21.59
N SER A 844 1.51 -2.99 21.02
CA SER A 844 1.34 -3.25 19.59
C SER A 844 0.41 -4.45 19.37
N TRP A 845 -0.52 -4.29 18.45
CA TRP A 845 -1.45 -5.32 17.99
C TRP A 845 -1.24 -5.58 16.50
N ASP A 846 -1.22 -6.86 16.17
CA ASP A 846 -1.09 -7.35 14.79
C ASP A 846 -2.46 -7.49 14.13
N GLU A 847 -3.46 -7.95 14.89
CA GLU A 847 -4.78 -8.18 14.35
C GLU A 847 -5.92 -8.01 15.36
N LEU A 848 -7.13 -7.83 14.83
CA LEU A 848 -8.39 -7.93 15.55
C LEU A 848 -9.45 -8.57 14.65
N SER A 849 -10.02 -9.69 15.10
CA SER A 849 -10.99 -10.46 14.33
C SER A 849 -12.23 -10.82 15.13
N VAL A 850 -13.36 -10.95 14.44
CA VAL A 850 -14.59 -11.50 14.99
C VAL A 850 -15.16 -12.53 14.04
N GLN A 851 -15.26 -13.77 14.52
CA GLN A 851 -15.61 -14.93 13.72
C GLN A 851 -16.72 -15.75 14.40
N PRO A 852 -17.65 -16.36 13.64
CA PRO A 852 -18.55 -17.36 14.20
C PRO A 852 -17.76 -18.47 14.92
N LEU A 853 -18.31 -19.02 16.01
CA LEU A 853 -17.64 -20.11 16.71
C LEU A 853 -17.62 -21.36 15.80
N SER A 854 -16.42 -21.82 15.42
CA SER A 854 -16.26 -22.97 14.54
C SER A 854 -16.92 -24.23 15.13
N THR A 855 -17.64 -24.99 14.28
CA THR A 855 -18.29 -26.25 14.68
C THR A 855 -17.85 -27.41 13.78
N SER A 856 -18.26 -28.63 14.14
CA SER A 856 -18.01 -29.86 13.37
C SER A 856 -19.05 -30.14 12.28
N SER A 857 -19.85 -29.13 11.92
CA SER A 857 -20.79 -29.23 10.81
C SER A 857 -20.04 -29.47 9.49
N SER A 858 -20.64 -30.23 8.57
CA SER A 858 -20.06 -30.53 7.27
C SER A 858 -21.11 -31.11 6.33
N ALA A 859 -20.97 -30.87 5.04
CA ALA A 859 -21.83 -31.43 4.01
C ALA A 859 -21.10 -31.55 2.67
N THR A 860 -21.67 -32.32 1.74
CA THR A 860 -21.21 -32.37 0.35
C THR A 860 -22.36 -32.12 -0.60
N LEU A 861 -22.13 -31.29 -1.62
CA LEU A 861 -23.02 -31.15 -2.78
C LEU A 861 -22.24 -31.59 -4.01
N ARG A 862 -22.72 -32.64 -4.68
CA ARG A 862 -22.18 -33.10 -5.95
C ARG A 862 -23.23 -32.93 -7.04
N ILE A 863 -22.86 -32.29 -8.15
CA ILE A 863 -23.71 -32.15 -9.32
C ILE A 863 -23.11 -33.03 -10.42
N ASP A 864 -23.76 -34.15 -10.70
CA ASP A 864 -23.29 -35.19 -11.62
C ASP A 864 -24.50 -35.77 -12.37
N PRO A 865 -24.91 -35.17 -13.48
CA PRO A 865 -25.94 -35.76 -14.33
C PRO A 865 -25.43 -37.08 -14.95
N PRO A 866 -26.27 -38.12 -15.06
CA PRO A 866 -25.85 -39.40 -15.63
C PRO A 866 -25.46 -39.27 -17.11
N GLY A 867 -24.18 -39.50 -17.43
CA GLY A 867 -23.72 -39.53 -18.83
C GLY A 867 -22.21 -39.53 -19.01
N ASN A 868 -21.45 -38.93 -18.09
CA ASN A 868 -20.02 -38.67 -18.19
C ASN A 868 -19.63 -37.97 -19.52
N GLN A 869 -20.38 -36.94 -19.87
CA GLN A 869 -20.18 -36.14 -21.09
C GLN A 869 -20.61 -34.69 -20.88
N LEU A 870 -19.91 -33.73 -21.49
CA LEU A 870 -20.18 -32.29 -21.33
C LEU A 870 -21.59 -31.87 -21.78
N ASP A 871 -22.19 -32.58 -22.74
CA ASP A 871 -23.57 -32.30 -23.20
C ASP A 871 -24.64 -33.07 -22.38
N ALA A 872 -24.33 -33.45 -21.13
CA ALA A 872 -25.30 -34.01 -20.19
C ALA A 872 -26.20 -32.91 -19.61
N SER A 873 -27.41 -33.26 -19.12
CA SER A 873 -28.38 -32.28 -18.62
C SER A 873 -28.74 -32.53 -17.16
N CYS A 874 -28.70 -31.47 -16.36
CA CYS A 874 -29.16 -31.41 -14.96
C CYS A 874 -30.64 -31.77 -14.74
N MET A 875 -31.46 -31.81 -15.80
CA MET A 875 -32.85 -32.31 -15.74
C MET A 875 -32.93 -33.83 -15.51
N SER A 876 -31.81 -34.53 -15.71
CA SER A 876 -31.71 -35.98 -15.51
C SER A 876 -31.87 -36.32 -14.03
N SER A 877 -32.58 -37.41 -13.74
CA SER A 877 -32.83 -37.85 -12.36
C SER A 877 -31.53 -38.03 -11.57
N GLY A 878 -31.46 -37.44 -10.38
CA GLY A 878 -30.33 -37.55 -9.45
C GLY A 878 -29.12 -36.67 -9.77
N SER A 879 -29.29 -35.65 -10.63
CA SER A 879 -28.19 -34.77 -11.03
C SER A 879 -27.59 -34.02 -9.85
N PHE A 880 -28.39 -33.54 -8.89
CA PHE A 880 -27.92 -32.90 -7.66
C PHE A 880 -27.99 -33.89 -6.50
N GLN A 881 -26.87 -34.07 -5.80
CA GLN A 881 -26.70 -35.04 -4.73
C GLN A 881 -26.13 -34.33 -3.50
N LEU A 882 -26.99 -34.03 -2.53
CA LEU A 882 -26.65 -33.33 -1.29
C LEU A 882 -26.56 -34.35 -0.13
N THR A 883 -25.49 -34.33 0.66
CA THR A 883 -25.31 -35.21 1.83
C THR A 883 -24.86 -34.41 3.04
N ASN A 884 -25.46 -34.67 4.20
CA ASN A 884 -24.99 -34.10 5.46
C ASN A 884 -23.90 -35.02 6.04
N THR A 885 -22.68 -34.52 6.18
CA THR A 885 -21.50 -35.26 6.65
C THR A 885 -21.03 -34.82 8.03
N SER A 886 -21.86 -34.06 8.76
CA SER A 886 -21.53 -33.49 10.07
C SER A 886 -21.15 -34.56 11.10
N ALA A 887 -19.95 -34.46 11.67
CA ALA A 887 -19.47 -35.43 12.67
C ALA A 887 -20.05 -35.20 14.07
N GLY A 888 -20.50 -33.97 14.36
CA GLY A 888 -21.10 -33.57 15.64
C GLY A 888 -22.61 -33.79 15.74
N GLY A 889 -23.26 -34.30 14.69
CA GLY A 889 -24.70 -34.56 14.66
C GLY A 889 -25.58 -33.34 14.31
N GLN A 890 -24.97 -32.27 13.79
CA GLN A 890 -25.69 -31.10 13.28
C GLN A 890 -26.62 -31.49 12.12
N LYS A 891 -27.80 -30.87 12.05
CA LYS A 891 -28.80 -31.05 10.98
C LYS A 891 -28.72 -29.90 9.97
N ILE A 892 -28.88 -30.17 8.68
CA ILE A 892 -29.04 -29.11 7.67
C ILE A 892 -30.47 -28.54 7.76
N LYS A 893 -30.59 -27.22 7.81
CA LYS A 893 -31.86 -26.49 7.77
C LYS A 893 -32.17 -25.88 6.41
N GLU A 894 -31.15 -25.31 5.76
CA GLU A 894 -31.31 -24.63 4.47
C GLU A 894 -30.08 -24.87 3.60
N VAL A 895 -30.29 -25.02 2.30
CA VAL A 895 -29.24 -24.98 1.29
C VAL A 895 -29.62 -23.97 0.22
N ARG A 896 -28.67 -23.11 -0.17
CA ARG A 896 -28.81 -22.19 -1.30
C ARG A 896 -27.72 -22.45 -2.33
N VAL A 897 -28.09 -22.51 -3.60
CA VAL A 897 -27.18 -22.62 -4.75
C VAL A 897 -27.34 -21.36 -5.60
N ASP A 898 -26.26 -20.62 -5.78
CA ASP A 898 -26.20 -19.34 -6.47
C ASP A 898 -25.30 -19.44 -7.71
N LEU A 899 -25.90 -19.27 -8.88
CA LEU A 899 -25.26 -19.45 -10.19
C LEU A 899 -24.49 -18.22 -10.68
N ARG A 900 -24.55 -17.07 -9.98
CA ARG A 900 -23.94 -15.83 -10.44
C ARG A 900 -22.42 -15.90 -10.56
N THR A 901 -21.80 -16.81 -9.81
CA THR A 901 -20.35 -17.06 -9.83
C THR A 901 -19.96 -18.31 -10.63
N ALA A 902 -20.91 -18.94 -11.33
CA ALA A 902 -20.66 -20.13 -12.13
C ALA A 902 -19.57 -19.91 -13.19
N TRP A 903 -18.85 -20.99 -13.51
CA TRP A 903 -17.68 -20.99 -14.37
C TRP A 903 -18.08 -20.66 -15.81
N LEU A 904 -19.19 -21.25 -16.29
CA LEU A 904 -19.92 -20.74 -17.44
C LEU A 904 -20.90 -19.66 -16.96
N GLN A 905 -20.72 -18.43 -17.42
CA GLN A 905 -21.51 -17.28 -16.94
C GLN A 905 -22.93 -17.24 -17.52
N LYS A 906 -23.81 -16.47 -16.87
CA LYS A 906 -25.22 -16.23 -17.28
C LYS A 906 -26.08 -17.50 -17.35
N LEU A 907 -25.82 -18.46 -16.45
CA LEU A 907 -26.70 -19.60 -16.22
C LEU A 907 -27.87 -19.22 -15.31
N VAL A 908 -29.03 -19.77 -15.58
CA VAL A 908 -30.24 -19.60 -14.78
C VAL A 908 -30.98 -20.92 -14.62
N PHE A 909 -31.64 -21.09 -13.48
CA PHE A 909 -32.67 -22.11 -13.31
C PHE A 909 -33.90 -21.73 -14.13
N ASP A 910 -34.42 -22.66 -14.94
CA ASP A 910 -35.65 -22.45 -15.72
C ASP A 910 -36.80 -23.38 -15.28
N PRO A 911 -37.52 -23.03 -14.21
CA PRO A 911 -38.67 -23.82 -13.76
C PRO A 911 -39.91 -23.66 -14.65
N THR A 912 -39.91 -22.72 -15.61
CA THR A 912 -41.14 -22.30 -16.33
C THR A 912 -41.04 -22.22 -17.85
N GLY A 913 -39.86 -22.48 -18.43
CA GLY A 913 -39.57 -22.40 -19.86
C GLY A 913 -39.55 -20.97 -20.38
N GLN A 914 -39.08 -20.01 -19.56
CA GLN A 914 -39.08 -18.59 -19.91
C GLN A 914 -37.68 -18.00 -20.09
N ALA A 915 -36.61 -18.70 -19.74
CA ALA A 915 -35.24 -18.16 -19.69
C ALA A 915 -34.27 -18.90 -20.60
N GLY A 916 -34.54 -20.17 -20.86
CA GLY A 916 -33.72 -21.06 -21.67
C GLY A 916 -34.44 -21.61 -22.89
N ASP A 917 -34.18 -22.86 -23.26
CA ASP A 917 -34.82 -23.45 -24.42
C ASP A 917 -36.32 -23.78 -24.16
N GLU A 918 -36.98 -24.51 -25.06
CA GLU A 918 -38.40 -24.84 -24.90
C GLU A 918 -38.68 -25.95 -23.86
N GLN A 919 -37.67 -26.69 -23.43
CA GLN A 919 -37.73 -27.63 -22.31
C GLN A 919 -37.52 -26.88 -20.99
N TYR A 920 -38.17 -27.37 -19.93
CA TYR A 920 -38.07 -26.79 -18.60
C TYR A 920 -38.47 -27.80 -17.54
N MET A 921 -37.94 -27.63 -16.33
CA MET A 921 -38.25 -28.47 -15.19
C MET A 921 -38.07 -27.72 -13.87
N ASP A 922 -39.17 -27.60 -13.12
CA ASP A 922 -39.13 -27.23 -11.71
C ASP A 922 -38.44 -28.33 -10.87
N VAL A 923 -37.97 -28.01 -9.66
CA VAL A 923 -37.26 -28.94 -8.78
C VAL A 923 -38.07 -30.23 -8.60
N ARG A 924 -37.49 -31.35 -9.01
CA ARG A 924 -38.01 -32.69 -8.78
C ARG A 924 -37.14 -33.42 -7.76
N ILE A 925 -37.73 -33.76 -6.61
CA ILE A 925 -37.07 -34.63 -5.64
C ILE A 925 -37.07 -36.07 -6.16
N ASP A 926 -35.88 -36.60 -6.42
CA ASP A 926 -35.67 -37.92 -7.01
C ASP A 926 -35.47 -39.00 -5.93
N ALA A 927 -34.82 -38.67 -4.81
CA ALA A 927 -34.67 -39.54 -3.64
C ALA A 927 -34.42 -38.74 -2.34
N GLY A 928 -34.67 -39.35 -1.19
CA GLY A 928 -34.27 -38.79 0.12
C GLY A 928 -35.17 -37.71 0.71
N GLY A 929 -36.24 -37.27 0.02
CA GLY A 929 -37.11 -36.19 0.49
C GLY A 929 -37.77 -36.43 1.84
N SER A 930 -38.28 -37.64 2.10
CA SER A 930 -38.91 -37.96 3.38
C SER A 930 -37.93 -38.15 4.54
N SER A 931 -36.72 -38.69 4.29
CA SER A 931 -35.71 -38.90 5.33
C SER A 931 -35.12 -37.57 5.79
N THR A 932 -34.78 -36.71 4.84
CA THR A 932 -34.20 -35.37 5.11
C THR A 932 -35.21 -34.35 5.64
N GLY A 933 -36.48 -34.74 5.74
CA GLY A 933 -37.58 -33.83 6.10
C GLY A 933 -37.68 -32.61 5.17
N PHE A 934 -37.44 -32.78 3.86
CA PHE A 934 -37.56 -31.72 2.85
C PHE A 934 -38.95 -31.06 2.93
N GLN A 935 -38.97 -29.73 3.06
CA GLN A 935 -40.20 -28.97 3.26
C GLN A 935 -40.64 -28.24 1.99
N ALA A 936 -39.74 -27.45 1.42
CA ALA A 936 -40.04 -26.58 0.28
C ALA A 936 -38.77 -26.21 -0.49
N HIS A 937 -38.97 -25.78 -1.74
CA HIS A 937 -37.98 -25.07 -2.53
C HIS A 937 -38.52 -23.69 -2.93
N SER A 938 -37.61 -22.77 -3.23
CA SER A 938 -37.95 -21.48 -3.81
C SER A 938 -36.84 -20.98 -4.73
N PHE A 939 -37.22 -20.16 -5.70
CA PHE A 939 -36.28 -19.46 -6.58
C PHE A 939 -36.29 -17.98 -6.28
N SER A 940 -35.11 -17.35 -6.34
CA SER A 940 -34.93 -15.91 -6.18
C SER A 940 -33.88 -15.38 -7.17
N ALA A 941 -33.58 -14.08 -7.12
CA ALA A 941 -32.74 -13.40 -8.12
C ALA A 941 -33.25 -13.64 -9.55
N ALA A 942 -34.46 -13.15 -9.84
CA ALA A 942 -35.07 -13.31 -11.16
C ALA A 942 -34.28 -12.53 -12.22
N ARG A 943 -34.01 -13.16 -13.37
CA ARG A 943 -33.27 -12.58 -14.48
C ARG A 943 -33.78 -13.13 -15.82
N ASP A 944 -34.24 -12.22 -16.68
CA ASP A 944 -34.63 -12.50 -18.08
C ASP A 944 -35.56 -13.73 -18.27
N GLY A 945 -36.46 -13.97 -17.30
CA GLY A 945 -37.43 -15.08 -17.32
C GLY A 945 -37.06 -16.28 -16.44
N GLY A 946 -35.82 -16.36 -15.97
CA GLY A 946 -35.31 -17.42 -15.10
C GLY A 946 -34.89 -16.90 -13.73
N TYR A 947 -34.12 -17.71 -13.00
CA TYR A 947 -33.68 -17.40 -11.65
C TYR A 947 -32.22 -17.81 -11.42
N GLU A 948 -31.44 -16.97 -10.76
CA GLU A 948 -30.02 -17.26 -10.50
C GLU A 948 -29.79 -17.99 -9.17
N VAL A 949 -30.80 -18.06 -8.28
CA VAL A 949 -30.66 -18.67 -6.95
C VAL A 949 -31.79 -19.68 -6.68
N LEU A 950 -31.41 -20.89 -6.26
CA LEU A 950 -32.30 -21.93 -5.74
C LEU A 950 -32.08 -22.10 -4.23
N SER A 951 -33.15 -22.13 -3.44
CA SER A 951 -33.12 -22.41 -1.99
C SER A 951 -33.98 -23.61 -1.64
N LEU A 952 -33.48 -24.51 -0.78
CA LEU A 952 -34.14 -25.72 -0.28
C LEU A 952 -34.19 -25.68 1.26
N SER A 953 -35.34 -25.99 1.86
CA SER A 953 -35.49 -26.00 3.32
C SER A 953 -35.87 -27.38 3.88
N PHE A 954 -35.39 -27.66 5.09
CA PHE A 954 -35.46 -28.98 5.73
C PHE A 954 -35.85 -28.88 7.20
N SER A 955 -36.62 -29.85 7.70
CA SER A 955 -36.90 -30.00 9.13
C SER A 955 -35.98 -30.99 9.85
N ASP A 956 -35.39 -31.93 9.11
CA ASP A 956 -34.84 -33.14 9.70
C ASP A 956 -33.74 -33.75 8.82
N PHE A 957 -32.81 -32.94 8.32
CA PHE A 957 -31.71 -33.44 7.50
C PHE A 957 -30.53 -33.82 8.40
N ASP A 958 -30.59 -35.02 8.98
CA ASP A 958 -29.63 -35.54 9.94
C ASP A 958 -28.27 -35.89 9.32
N ALA A 959 -27.24 -35.98 10.17
CA ALA A 959 -25.92 -36.45 9.78
C ALA A 959 -25.99 -37.87 9.18
N GLY A 960 -25.41 -38.05 7.99
CA GLY A 960 -25.39 -39.29 7.21
C GLY A 960 -26.57 -39.46 6.24
N GLU A 961 -27.52 -38.54 6.20
CA GLU A 961 -28.61 -38.56 5.22
C GLU A 961 -28.20 -37.91 3.90
N SER A 962 -28.98 -38.16 2.84
CA SER A 962 -28.80 -37.53 1.53
C SER A 962 -30.13 -37.19 0.85
N LEU A 963 -30.14 -36.10 0.08
CA LEU A 963 -31.19 -35.72 -0.86
C LEU A 963 -30.65 -35.82 -2.30
N GLN A 964 -31.44 -36.38 -3.20
CA GLN A 964 -31.19 -36.30 -4.64
C GLN A 964 -32.32 -35.57 -5.36
N PHE A 965 -32.00 -34.64 -6.24
CA PHE A 965 -32.98 -33.89 -7.02
C PHE A 965 -32.45 -33.53 -8.42
N SER A 966 -33.37 -33.08 -9.27
CA SER A 966 -33.10 -32.56 -10.61
C SER A 966 -33.87 -31.27 -10.85
N VAL A 967 -33.29 -30.39 -11.63
CA VAL A 967 -33.84 -29.07 -12.00
C VAL A 967 -33.22 -28.65 -13.32
N ASP A 968 -33.96 -27.89 -14.11
CA ASP A 968 -33.46 -27.37 -15.36
C ASP A 968 -32.57 -26.14 -15.16
N VAL A 969 -31.47 -26.09 -15.92
CA VAL A 969 -30.48 -25.01 -15.89
C VAL A 969 -30.05 -24.72 -17.32
N ASP A 970 -30.14 -23.46 -17.72
CA ASP A 970 -29.86 -23.02 -19.07
C ASP A 970 -29.01 -21.74 -19.12
N PRO A 971 -28.18 -21.56 -20.15
CA PRO A 971 -27.62 -20.25 -20.46
C PRO A 971 -28.71 -19.31 -20.99
N LEU A 972 -28.78 -18.08 -20.49
CA LEU A 972 -29.75 -17.07 -20.97
C LEU A 972 -29.71 -16.84 -22.49
N SER A 973 -28.54 -17.05 -23.11
CA SER A 973 -28.37 -16.90 -24.56
C SER A 973 -29.23 -17.83 -25.43
N VAL A 974 -29.78 -18.92 -24.88
CA VAL A 974 -30.60 -19.88 -25.63
C VAL A 974 -32.11 -19.66 -25.45
N GLN A 975 -32.50 -18.54 -24.81
CA GLN A 975 -33.89 -18.18 -24.56
C GLN A 975 -34.78 -18.32 -25.80
N GLY A 976 -35.81 -19.15 -25.71
CA GLY A 976 -36.83 -19.34 -26.75
C GLY A 976 -36.35 -20.14 -27.97
N THR A 977 -35.21 -20.82 -27.88
CA THR A 977 -34.75 -21.75 -28.91
C THR A 977 -35.44 -23.12 -28.78
N THR A 978 -35.43 -23.92 -29.85
CA THR A 978 -35.88 -25.32 -29.76
C THR A 978 -34.85 -26.16 -29.02
N ALA A 979 -35.31 -27.09 -28.17
CA ALA A 979 -34.41 -27.91 -27.38
C ALA A 979 -33.55 -28.86 -28.24
N PRO A 980 -32.27 -29.12 -27.90
CA PRO A 980 -31.53 -28.67 -26.70
C PRO A 980 -30.75 -27.35 -26.92
N GLY A 981 -31.34 -26.38 -27.61
CA GLY A 981 -30.65 -25.17 -28.03
C GLY A 981 -29.61 -25.41 -29.14
N PRO A 982 -29.01 -24.34 -29.68
CA PRO A 982 -28.01 -24.43 -30.72
C PRO A 982 -26.75 -25.15 -30.19
N GLY A 983 -26.32 -26.19 -30.88
CA GLY A 983 -25.12 -26.94 -30.49
C GLY A 983 -25.24 -27.75 -29.20
N GLN A 984 -26.45 -27.97 -28.66
CA GLN A 984 -26.68 -28.56 -27.32
C GLN A 984 -26.36 -27.61 -26.15
N ALA A 985 -26.30 -26.31 -26.38
CA ALA A 985 -25.99 -25.31 -25.36
C ALA A 985 -26.96 -25.29 -24.14
N ALA A 986 -28.18 -25.81 -24.27
CA ALA A 986 -29.13 -25.95 -23.17
C ALA A 986 -28.92 -27.22 -22.31
N HIS A 987 -28.08 -28.15 -22.78
CA HIS A 987 -27.68 -29.29 -21.95
C HIS A 987 -26.52 -28.87 -21.05
N VAL A 988 -26.86 -28.21 -19.94
CA VAL A 988 -25.89 -27.85 -18.91
C VAL A 988 -25.63 -29.06 -18.02
N SER A 989 -24.36 -29.46 -17.93
CA SER A 989 -23.92 -30.54 -17.06
C SER A 989 -23.64 -30.03 -15.64
N GLY A 990 -22.95 -30.81 -14.82
CA GLY A 990 -22.42 -30.33 -13.54
C GLY A 990 -21.16 -29.49 -13.67
N LEU A 991 -20.37 -29.65 -14.74
CA LEU A 991 -19.07 -28.96 -14.88
C LEU A 991 -19.24 -27.45 -15.10
N GLU A 992 -20.19 -27.05 -15.94
CA GLU A 992 -20.54 -25.63 -16.19
C GLU A 992 -20.86 -24.88 -14.89
N LEU A 993 -21.41 -25.61 -13.90
CA LEU A 993 -21.82 -25.13 -12.60
C LEU A 993 -20.68 -25.05 -11.57
N ALA A 994 -19.46 -25.52 -11.89
CA ALA A 994 -18.29 -25.19 -11.09
C ALA A 994 -18.20 -23.65 -10.88
N GLY A 995 -17.56 -23.18 -9.82
CA GLY A 995 -17.57 -21.76 -9.43
C GLY A 995 -18.88 -21.27 -8.80
N SER A 996 -20.02 -21.98 -8.93
CA SER A 996 -21.27 -21.57 -8.27
C SER A 996 -21.12 -21.59 -6.75
N ARG A 997 -21.69 -20.61 -6.07
CA ARG A 997 -21.64 -20.47 -4.62
C ARG A 997 -22.72 -21.31 -3.96
N VAL A 998 -22.34 -22.12 -2.98
CA VAL A 998 -23.25 -22.97 -2.21
C VAL A 998 -23.19 -22.55 -0.75
N TYR A 999 -24.33 -22.19 -0.20
CA TYR A 999 -24.49 -21.84 1.21
C TYR A 999 -25.32 -22.92 1.92
N ILE A 1000 -24.87 -23.38 3.08
CA ILE A 1000 -25.61 -24.32 3.93
C ILE A 1000 -25.73 -23.74 5.33
N GLN A 1001 -26.94 -23.76 5.87
CA GLN A 1001 -27.22 -23.41 7.26
C GLN A 1001 -27.60 -24.66 8.06
N TYR A 1002 -27.03 -24.79 9.25
CA TYR A 1002 -27.28 -25.90 10.17
C TYR A 1002 -28.19 -25.52 11.34
N ASP A 1003 -28.63 -26.51 12.11
CA ASP A 1003 -29.52 -26.32 13.24
C ASP A 1003 -28.85 -25.75 14.49
N ASP A 1004 -27.55 -25.98 14.64
CA ASP A 1004 -26.65 -25.37 15.64
C ASP A 1004 -26.22 -23.95 15.26
N CYS A 1005 -26.84 -23.37 14.23
CA CYS A 1005 -26.66 -21.99 13.80
C CYS A 1005 -25.35 -21.77 13.02
N SER A 1006 -24.46 -22.78 12.94
CA SER A 1006 -23.33 -22.73 12.01
C SER A 1006 -23.80 -22.64 10.57
N SER A 1007 -22.98 -22.01 9.73
CA SER A 1007 -23.19 -21.95 8.29
C SER A 1007 -21.88 -22.16 7.56
N GLN A 1008 -21.95 -22.70 6.35
CA GLN A 1008 -20.79 -22.93 5.51
C GLN A 1008 -21.06 -22.41 4.11
N GLU A 1009 -20.01 -21.90 3.50
CA GLU A 1009 -20.01 -21.48 2.10
C GLU A 1009 -18.86 -22.16 1.37
N VAL A 1010 -19.10 -22.58 0.13
CA VAL A 1010 -18.05 -23.04 -0.77
C VAL A 1010 -18.38 -22.67 -2.21
N LEU A 1011 -17.35 -22.47 -3.03
CA LEU A 1011 -17.50 -22.47 -4.48
C LEU A 1011 -17.37 -23.90 -4.99
N LEU A 1012 -18.29 -24.35 -5.84
CA LEU A 1012 -18.18 -25.65 -6.50
C LEU A 1012 -16.89 -25.73 -7.33
N TYR A 1013 -16.29 -26.91 -7.44
CA TYR A 1013 -15.13 -27.15 -8.29
C TYR A 1013 -15.30 -28.41 -9.15
N PRO A 1014 -14.57 -28.55 -10.27
CA PRO A 1014 -14.62 -29.76 -11.09
C PRO A 1014 -14.30 -31.01 -10.26
N ASP A 1015 -15.17 -32.02 -10.34
CA ASP A 1015 -14.91 -33.33 -9.75
C ASP A 1015 -13.89 -34.06 -10.64
N SER A 1016 -12.65 -34.22 -10.18
CA SER A 1016 -11.58 -34.86 -10.97
C SER A 1016 -11.89 -36.31 -11.36
N SER A 1017 -12.91 -36.95 -10.77
CA SER A 1017 -13.31 -38.32 -11.08
C SER A 1017 -14.29 -38.45 -12.25
N GLN A 1018 -15.00 -37.38 -12.65
CA GLN A 1018 -15.97 -37.37 -13.76
C GLN A 1018 -15.86 -36.07 -14.57
N LEU A 1019 -15.93 -36.16 -15.89
CA LEU A 1019 -15.70 -35.00 -16.78
C LEU A 1019 -16.79 -33.93 -16.67
N ASP A 1020 -18.02 -34.34 -16.38
CA ASP A 1020 -19.25 -33.54 -16.46
C ASP A 1020 -19.79 -33.14 -15.08
N ALA A 1021 -19.00 -33.30 -14.02
CA ALA A 1021 -19.45 -33.11 -12.66
C ALA A 1021 -18.71 -31.99 -11.92
N SER A 1022 -19.40 -31.40 -10.95
CA SER A 1022 -18.82 -30.51 -9.95
C SER A 1022 -19.12 -30.98 -8.53
N LEU A 1023 -18.27 -30.57 -7.60
CA LEU A 1023 -18.30 -30.95 -6.19
C LEU A 1023 -18.06 -29.72 -5.31
N GLY A 1024 -18.78 -29.63 -4.21
CA GLY A 1024 -18.48 -28.76 -3.08
C GLY A 1024 -18.37 -29.61 -1.82
N GLN A 1025 -17.24 -29.51 -1.13
CA GLN A 1025 -17.05 -30.05 0.21
C GLN A 1025 -17.12 -28.92 1.21
N LEU A 1026 -18.19 -28.89 2.01
CA LEU A 1026 -18.41 -27.90 3.05
C LEU A 1026 -17.91 -28.46 4.37
N SER A 1027 -16.98 -27.74 5.02
CA SER A 1027 -16.40 -28.11 6.30
C SER A 1027 -16.16 -26.84 7.13
N GLY A 1028 -16.02 -26.96 8.44
CA GLY A 1028 -15.73 -25.83 9.33
C GLY A 1028 -14.29 -25.30 9.22
N LEU A 1029 -13.58 -25.66 8.15
CA LEU A 1029 -12.28 -25.12 7.82
C LEU A 1029 -12.47 -23.82 7.04
N ASP A 1030 -11.80 -22.77 7.48
CA ASP A 1030 -11.81 -21.51 6.75
C ASP A 1030 -11.08 -21.66 5.40
N PRO A 1031 -11.62 -21.06 4.33
CA PRO A 1031 -10.91 -21.02 3.06
C PRO A 1031 -9.58 -20.28 3.24
N PRO A 1032 -8.46 -20.82 2.74
CA PRO A 1032 -7.19 -20.14 2.83
C PRO A 1032 -7.21 -18.85 2.02
N GLN A 1033 -6.52 -17.81 2.49
CA GLN A 1033 -6.21 -16.67 1.64
C GLN A 1033 -5.29 -17.15 0.50
N ALA A 1034 -5.82 -17.15 -0.72
CA ALA A 1034 -5.14 -17.63 -1.90
C ALA A 1034 -5.65 -16.89 -3.15
N THR A 1035 -4.78 -16.71 -4.14
CA THR A 1035 -5.07 -15.92 -5.35
C THR A 1035 -4.66 -16.66 -6.60
N LEU A 1036 -5.42 -16.48 -7.69
CA LEU A 1036 -5.09 -16.97 -9.03
C LEU A 1036 -4.91 -15.75 -9.94
N GLY A 1037 -3.79 -15.72 -10.67
CA GLY A 1037 -3.50 -14.73 -11.71
C GLY A 1037 -2.87 -15.37 -12.95
N VAL A 1038 -2.65 -14.57 -13.99
CA VAL A 1038 -1.86 -14.96 -15.18
C VAL A 1038 -0.76 -13.93 -15.38
N GLN A 1039 0.49 -14.40 -15.50
CA GLN A 1039 1.66 -13.54 -15.58
C GLN A 1039 1.52 -12.50 -16.71
N GLY A 1040 1.80 -11.23 -16.40
CA GLY A 1040 1.72 -10.13 -17.36
C GLY A 1040 0.30 -9.60 -17.63
N MET A 1041 -0.72 -10.07 -16.91
CA MET A 1041 -2.10 -9.56 -17.00
C MET A 1041 -2.54 -8.90 -15.70
N ALA A 1042 -2.88 -7.61 -15.75
CA ALA A 1042 -3.26 -6.82 -14.58
C ALA A 1042 -4.75 -6.89 -14.21
N SER A 1043 -5.62 -7.36 -15.13
CA SER A 1043 -7.06 -7.51 -14.87
C SER A 1043 -7.69 -8.55 -15.78
N PHE A 1044 -8.84 -9.10 -15.35
CA PHE A 1044 -9.65 -10.06 -16.09
C PHE A 1044 -11.10 -9.55 -16.21
N PRO A 1045 -11.85 -9.90 -17.28
CA PRO A 1045 -11.44 -10.78 -18.39
C PRO A 1045 -10.39 -10.15 -19.31
N ALA A 1046 -9.48 -10.96 -19.84
CA ALA A 1046 -8.34 -10.50 -20.66
C ALA A 1046 -8.40 -11.05 -22.09
N THR A 1047 -7.77 -10.35 -23.03
CA THR A 1047 -7.62 -10.81 -24.43
C THR A 1047 -6.14 -10.92 -24.79
N THR A 1048 -5.74 -12.00 -25.46
CA THR A 1048 -4.36 -12.20 -25.93
C THR A 1048 -4.33 -12.88 -27.29
N GLU A 1049 -3.23 -12.69 -28.02
CA GLU A 1049 -2.91 -13.44 -29.24
C GLU A 1049 -1.92 -14.58 -28.98
N GLN A 1050 -1.36 -14.66 -27.77
CA GLN A 1050 -0.38 -15.67 -27.39
C GLN A 1050 -1.07 -16.85 -26.70
N ALA A 1051 -0.92 -18.05 -27.26
CA ALA A 1051 -1.48 -19.25 -26.68
C ALA A 1051 -0.78 -19.66 -25.37
N GLY A 1052 0.56 -19.56 -25.32
CA GLY A 1052 1.33 -19.90 -24.11
C GLY A 1052 1.15 -18.86 -23.02
N GLN A 1053 0.75 -19.31 -21.83
CA GLN A 1053 0.50 -18.48 -20.65
C GLN A 1053 1.08 -19.15 -19.39
N VAL A 1054 1.24 -18.39 -18.31
CA VAL A 1054 1.70 -18.90 -17.02
C VAL A 1054 0.70 -18.46 -15.96
N ALA A 1055 0.04 -19.41 -15.31
CA ALA A 1055 -0.82 -19.12 -14.16
C ALA A 1055 0.07 -18.96 -12.93
N VAL A 1056 -0.20 -17.93 -12.13
CA VAL A 1056 0.49 -17.66 -10.87
C VAL A 1056 -0.50 -17.87 -9.75
N LEU A 1057 -0.19 -18.75 -8.82
CA LEU A 1057 -1.04 -19.04 -7.67
C LEU A 1057 -0.30 -18.76 -6.38
N ASN A 1058 -0.92 -17.98 -5.49
CA ASN A 1058 -0.45 -17.78 -4.12
C ASN A 1058 -1.37 -18.53 -3.16
N GLY A 1059 -0.83 -19.09 -2.09
CA GLY A 1059 -1.58 -19.77 -1.04
C GLY A 1059 -0.67 -20.48 -0.04
N PRO A 1060 -1.23 -21.30 0.87
CA PRO A 1060 -0.45 -21.95 1.92
C PRO A 1060 0.63 -22.88 1.38
N ALA A 1061 1.83 -22.80 1.97
CA ALA A 1061 2.95 -23.67 1.64
C ALA A 1061 2.57 -25.16 1.78
N GLY A 1062 2.95 -25.96 0.78
CA GLY A 1062 2.67 -27.40 0.73
C GLY A 1062 1.27 -27.79 0.26
N ALA A 1063 0.36 -26.83 0.00
CA ALA A 1063 -0.94 -27.14 -0.58
C ALA A 1063 -0.83 -27.66 -2.01
N GLU A 1064 -1.62 -28.68 -2.35
CA GLU A 1064 -1.72 -29.18 -3.73
C GLU A 1064 -2.70 -28.31 -4.53
N VAL A 1065 -2.32 -27.93 -5.73
CA VAL A 1065 -3.11 -27.11 -6.65
C VAL A 1065 -3.49 -27.93 -7.87
N SER A 1066 -4.75 -27.87 -8.25
CA SER A 1066 -5.25 -28.29 -9.57
C SER A 1066 -5.79 -27.08 -10.33
N LEU A 1067 -5.08 -26.66 -11.38
CA LEU A 1067 -5.51 -25.62 -12.32
C LEU A 1067 -6.30 -26.28 -13.46
N TYR A 1068 -7.56 -25.93 -13.60
CA TYR A 1068 -8.45 -26.36 -14.67
C TYR A 1068 -8.59 -25.27 -15.72
N LEU A 1069 -8.58 -25.71 -16.99
CA LEU A 1069 -8.76 -24.88 -18.17
C LEU A 1069 -9.87 -25.48 -19.02
N ALA A 1070 -11.02 -24.81 -19.07
CA ALA A 1070 -12.10 -25.16 -19.98
C ALA A 1070 -12.07 -24.27 -21.22
N GLU A 1071 -12.13 -24.88 -22.41
CA GLU A 1071 -12.43 -24.15 -23.63
C GLU A 1071 -13.95 -24.04 -23.78
N ALA A 1072 -14.45 -22.83 -23.97
CA ALA A 1072 -15.83 -22.53 -24.22
C ALA A 1072 -16.02 -21.87 -25.60
N GLU A 1073 -17.21 -22.05 -26.15
CA GLU A 1073 -17.63 -21.45 -27.41
C GLU A 1073 -18.88 -20.59 -27.29
N TRP A 1074 -19.03 -19.69 -28.26
CA TRP A 1074 -20.28 -19.00 -28.51
C TRP A 1074 -21.00 -19.65 -29.70
N VAL A 1075 -22.10 -20.32 -29.45
CA VAL A 1075 -22.99 -20.86 -30.49
C VAL A 1075 -24.16 -19.91 -30.68
N ALA A 1076 -24.17 -19.18 -31.79
CA ALA A 1076 -25.22 -18.19 -32.07
C ALA A 1076 -26.61 -18.86 -32.19
N PRO A 1077 -27.62 -18.40 -31.42
CA PRO A 1077 -28.97 -18.92 -31.55
C PRO A 1077 -29.62 -18.42 -32.84
N ASN A 1078 -30.43 -19.26 -33.50
CA ASN A 1078 -31.16 -18.90 -34.73
C ASN A 1078 -32.39 -18.01 -34.42
N LEU A 1079 -32.17 -16.88 -33.74
CA LEU A 1079 -33.20 -15.91 -33.35
C LEU A 1079 -33.32 -14.78 -34.39
N PRO A 1080 -34.45 -14.04 -34.42
CA PRO A 1080 -34.58 -12.84 -35.23
C PRO A 1080 -33.42 -11.86 -34.97
N SER A 1081 -32.89 -11.25 -36.03
CA SER A 1081 -31.76 -10.31 -35.94
C SER A 1081 -32.04 -9.19 -34.92
N GLY A 1082 -31.16 -9.06 -33.91
CA GLY A 1082 -31.28 -8.07 -32.83
C GLY A 1082 -31.93 -8.57 -31.53
N ALA A 1083 -32.33 -9.84 -31.43
CA ALA A 1083 -32.97 -10.38 -30.23
C ALA A 1083 -32.02 -10.64 -29.04
N TYR A 1084 -30.75 -10.95 -29.30
CA TYR A 1084 -29.72 -11.16 -28.27
C TYR A 1084 -28.37 -10.67 -28.79
N SER A 1085 -27.61 -9.94 -27.97
CA SER A 1085 -26.29 -9.41 -28.32
C SER A 1085 -25.26 -9.95 -27.33
N PRO A 1086 -24.38 -10.89 -27.72
CA PRO A 1086 -23.39 -11.45 -26.81
C PRO A 1086 -22.32 -10.42 -26.46
N ASP A 1087 -21.84 -10.48 -25.22
CA ASP A 1087 -20.62 -9.78 -24.83
C ASP A 1087 -19.39 -10.46 -25.47
N LEU A 1088 -18.29 -9.72 -25.60
CA LEU A 1088 -17.07 -10.22 -26.26
C LEU A 1088 -16.59 -11.56 -25.68
N TYR A 1089 -16.70 -11.70 -24.36
CA TYR A 1089 -16.23 -12.86 -23.60
C TYR A 1089 -17.33 -13.91 -23.37
N GLU A 1090 -18.56 -13.65 -23.78
CA GLU A 1090 -19.68 -14.56 -23.48
C GLU A 1090 -19.58 -15.88 -24.25
N ALA A 1091 -19.76 -16.99 -23.55
CA ALA A 1091 -19.87 -18.35 -24.08
C ALA A 1091 -21.15 -19.00 -23.57
N ASN A 1092 -21.65 -20.01 -24.29
CA ASN A 1092 -22.85 -20.74 -23.90
C ASN A 1092 -22.69 -22.27 -23.97
N ARG A 1093 -21.47 -22.75 -24.21
CA ARG A 1093 -21.17 -24.19 -24.24
C ARG A 1093 -19.69 -24.45 -23.97
N LEU A 1094 -19.39 -25.50 -23.18
CA LEU A 1094 -18.03 -26.00 -23.00
C LEU A 1094 -17.68 -27.05 -24.08
N LEU A 1095 -16.43 -27.03 -24.54
CA LEU A 1095 -15.92 -27.91 -25.59
C LEU A 1095 -15.00 -29.01 -25.05
N GLN A 1096 -14.13 -28.64 -24.11
CA GLN A 1096 -13.14 -29.54 -23.54
C GLN A 1096 -12.59 -28.97 -22.24
N LEU A 1097 -12.05 -29.87 -21.41
CA LEU A 1097 -11.40 -29.58 -20.14
C LEU A 1097 -9.98 -30.12 -20.15
N THR A 1098 -9.02 -29.33 -19.68
CA THR A 1098 -7.65 -29.76 -19.38
C THR A 1098 -7.32 -29.37 -17.95
N SER A 1099 -6.49 -30.16 -17.26
CA SER A 1099 -6.00 -29.82 -15.92
C SER A 1099 -4.49 -29.94 -15.81
N TYR A 1100 -3.94 -29.16 -14.88
CA TYR A 1100 -2.55 -29.10 -14.51
C TYR A 1100 -2.46 -29.17 -12.99
N THR A 1101 -1.49 -29.91 -12.46
CA THR A 1101 -1.31 -30.06 -11.01
C THR A 1101 0.05 -29.57 -10.58
N ALA A 1102 0.12 -28.90 -9.43
CA ALA A 1102 1.36 -28.47 -8.82
C ALA A 1102 1.25 -28.45 -7.29
N THR A 1103 2.34 -28.16 -6.59
CA THR A 1103 2.36 -27.97 -5.13
C THR A 1103 2.90 -26.57 -4.86
N ILE A 1104 2.23 -25.84 -3.96
CA ILE A 1104 2.69 -24.52 -3.53
C ILE A 1104 3.99 -24.68 -2.73
N GLY A 1105 5.02 -23.96 -3.15
CA GLY A 1105 6.34 -24.01 -2.52
C GLY A 1105 6.34 -23.40 -1.11
N THR A 1106 7.48 -23.48 -0.42
CA THR A 1106 7.65 -22.88 0.91
C THR A 1106 7.46 -21.37 0.91
N GLY A 1107 7.74 -20.69 -0.20
CA GLY A 1107 7.47 -19.25 -0.39
C GLY A 1107 6.02 -18.90 -0.75
N GLY A 1108 5.06 -19.81 -0.55
CA GLY A 1108 3.63 -19.51 -0.70
C GLY A 1108 3.13 -19.28 -2.14
N GLN A 1109 3.94 -19.56 -3.16
CA GLN A 1109 3.56 -19.40 -4.57
C GLN A 1109 3.88 -20.64 -5.42
N VAL A 1110 3.15 -20.82 -6.53
CA VAL A 1110 3.51 -21.74 -7.62
C VAL A 1110 3.11 -21.18 -8.99
N GLU A 1111 3.99 -21.38 -9.98
CA GLU A 1111 3.73 -21.06 -11.38
C GLU A 1111 3.38 -22.32 -12.17
N ILE A 1112 2.32 -22.26 -12.98
CA ILE A 1112 1.85 -23.37 -13.80
C ILE A 1112 1.77 -22.91 -15.27
N PRO A 1113 2.73 -23.31 -16.13
CA PRO A 1113 2.65 -23.06 -17.56
C PRO A 1113 1.49 -23.83 -18.21
N PHE A 1114 0.67 -23.14 -19.01
CA PHE A 1114 -0.44 -23.74 -19.74
C PHE A 1114 -0.59 -23.13 -21.15
N ASN A 1115 -1.39 -23.77 -22.00
CA ASN A 1115 -1.70 -23.24 -23.32
C ASN A 1115 -3.21 -22.97 -23.42
N LEU A 1116 -3.57 -21.74 -23.80
CA LEU A 1116 -4.93 -21.41 -24.19
C LEU A 1116 -5.37 -22.27 -25.37
N LEU A 1117 -6.60 -22.75 -25.29
CA LEU A 1117 -7.22 -23.65 -26.24
C LEU A 1117 -8.03 -22.85 -27.25
N ARG A 1118 -8.00 -23.31 -28.50
CA ARG A 1118 -8.95 -22.94 -29.56
C ARG A 1118 -9.10 -24.09 -30.54
N SER A 1119 -9.96 -25.04 -30.21
CA SER A 1119 -10.21 -26.23 -31.03
C SER A 1119 -11.04 -25.94 -32.27
N GLN A 1120 -11.83 -24.86 -32.28
CA GLN A 1120 -12.65 -24.46 -33.42
C GLN A 1120 -12.86 -22.94 -33.55
N GLU A 1121 -13.47 -22.52 -34.66
CA GLU A 1121 -13.62 -21.10 -35.02
C GLU A 1121 -14.43 -20.31 -33.99
N THR A 1122 -15.52 -20.89 -33.47
CA THR A 1122 -16.42 -20.33 -32.45
C THR A 1122 -15.88 -20.43 -31.02
N GLY A 1123 -14.81 -21.21 -30.82
CA GLY A 1123 -14.12 -21.40 -29.55
C GLY A 1123 -13.06 -20.33 -29.25
N GLY A 1124 -12.15 -20.61 -28.32
CA GLY A 1124 -11.09 -19.68 -27.90
C GLY A 1124 -11.39 -18.86 -26.66
N ARG A 1125 -12.56 -19.02 -26.04
CA ARG A 1125 -12.86 -18.48 -24.70
C ARG A 1125 -12.38 -19.49 -23.68
N ASN A 1126 -11.36 -19.12 -22.92
CA ASN A 1126 -10.70 -19.99 -21.99
C ASN A 1126 -11.11 -19.57 -20.58
N LEU A 1127 -11.74 -20.49 -19.86
CA LEU A 1127 -12.19 -20.30 -18.50
C LEU A 1127 -11.21 -21.03 -17.59
N LEU A 1128 -10.62 -20.32 -16.64
CA LEU A 1128 -9.66 -20.85 -15.69
C LEU A 1128 -10.29 -20.96 -14.31
N LEU A 1129 -9.96 -22.02 -13.59
CA LEU A 1129 -10.37 -22.22 -12.21
C LEU A 1129 -9.25 -22.99 -11.49
N ALA A 1130 -8.87 -22.56 -10.29
CA ALA A 1130 -7.89 -23.27 -9.49
C ALA A 1130 -8.54 -23.84 -8.23
N VAL A 1131 -8.14 -25.07 -7.89
CA VAL A 1131 -8.59 -25.77 -6.68
C VAL A 1131 -7.38 -26.07 -5.81
N LEU A 1132 -7.39 -25.58 -4.58
CA LEU A 1132 -6.39 -25.90 -3.56
C LEU A 1132 -6.86 -27.08 -2.72
N SER A 1133 -5.94 -27.93 -2.32
CA SER A 1133 -6.15 -29.00 -1.33
C SER A 1133 -5.09 -28.90 -0.25
N LEU A 1134 -5.53 -28.70 0.99
CA LEU A 1134 -4.63 -28.36 2.10
C LEU A 1134 -4.00 -29.61 2.76
N PRO A 1135 -2.75 -29.50 3.28
CA PRO A 1135 -2.15 -30.53 4.13
C PRO A 1135 -2.92 -30.66 5.45
N GLY A 1136 -3.85 -31.61 5.51
CA GLY A 1136 -4.75 -31.79 6.66
C GLY A 1136 -6.22 -32.00 6.30
N GLY A 1137 -6.59 -31.77 5.03
CA GLY A 1137 -7.95 -31.94 4.50
C GLY A 1137 -8.59 -30.60 4.10
N GLY A 1138 -9.65 -30.68 3.28
CA GLY A 1138 -10.34 -29.52 2.71
C GLY A 1138 -9.86 -29.18 1.30
N SER A 1139 -10.81 -28.86 0.42
CA SER A 1139 -10.54 -28.40 -0.95
C SER A 1139 -11.34 -27.13 -1.24
N PHE A 1140 -10.67 -26.11 -1.78
CA PHE A 1140 -11.24 -24.78 -1.98
C PHE A 1140 -11.00 -24.32 -3.41
N SER A 1141 -12.05 -23.88 -4.10
CA SER A 1141 -11.91 -23.23 -5.39
C SER A 1141 -11.65 -21.74 -5.22
N LEU A 1142 -10.78 -21.20 -6.07
CA LEU A 1142 -10.63 -19.76 -6.24
C LEU A 1142 -11.65 -19.20 -7.24
N PRO A 1143 -11.91 -17.88 -7.23
CA PRO A 1143 -12.74 -17.24 -8.24
C PRO A 1143 -12.23 -17.52 -9.66
N PRO A 1144 -13.12 -17.82 -10.63
CA PRO A 1144 -12.70 -18.13 -11.99
C PRO A 1144 -12.16 -16.91 -12.74
N LEU A 1145 -11.19 -17.14 -13.62
CA LEU A 1145 -10.66 -16.12 -14.55
C LEU A 1145 -11.06 -16.44 -15.99
N GLN A 1146 -11.08 -15.42 -16.84
CA GLN A 1146 -11.46 -15.59 -18.25
C GLN A 1146 -10.47 -14.93 -19.20
N LEU A 1147 -10.04 -15.69 -20.21
CA LEU A 1147 -9.12 -15.25 -21.26
C LEU A 1147 -9.69 -15.55 -22.65
N LEU A 1148 -9.61 -14.58 -23.56
CA LEU A 1148 -9.95 -14.76 -24.97
C LEU A 1148 -8.68 -14.89 -25.82
N LEU A 1149 -8.48 -16.06 -26.44
CA LEU A 1149 -7.43 -16.27 -27.44
C LEU A 1149 -7.94 -15.80 -28.82
N LYS A 1150 -7.54 -14.60 -29.22
CA LYS A 1150 -7.81 -14.11 -30.58
C LYS A 1150 -6.85 -14.78 -31.57
N PRO A 1151 -7.32 -15.08 -32.80
CA PRO A 1151 -6.38 -15.51 -33.84
C PRO A 1151 -5.48 -14.30 -34.16
N ALA A 1152 -4.18 -14.51 -34.30
CA ALA A 1152 -3.27 -13.46 -34.74
C ALA A 1152 -3.85 -12.80 -35.99
N LEU A 1153 -4.10 -11.49 -35.94
CA LEU A 1153 -4.64 -10.77 -37.09
C LEU A 1153 -3.66 -10.93 -38.25
N CYS A 1154 -4.12 -11.47 -39.38
CA CYS A 1154 -3.41 -11.23 -40.63
C CYS A 1154 -3.26 -9.71 -40.78
N PRO A 1155 -2.08 -9.18 -41.20
CA PRO A 1155 -1.90 -7.76 -41.37
C PRO A 1155 -3.03 -7.20 -42.24
N VAL A 1156 -3.75 -6.22 -41.72
CA VAL A 1156 -4.83 -5.54 -42.45
C VAL A 1156 -4.17 -4.73 -43.56
N HIS A 1157 -4.15 -5.29 -44.77
CA HIS A 1157 -3.76 -4.56 -45.98
C HIS A 1157 -4.91 -3.63 -46.38
N ARG A 1158 -4.76 -2.34 -46.07
CA ARG A 1158 -5.64 -1.29 -46.58
C ARG A 1158 -5.12 -0.91 -47.97
N ILE A 1159 -5.87 -1.18 -49.03
CA ILE A 1159 -5.46 -0.84 -50.41
C ILE A 1159 -6.30 0.33 -50.90
N ASN A 1160 -5.65 1.37 -51.44
CA ASN A 1160 -6.32 2.45 -52.15
C ASN A 1160 -6.69 1.98 -53.56
N CYS A 1161 -7.84 1.32 -53.69
CA CYS A 1161 -8.31 0.74 -54.94
C CYS A 1161 -8.36 1.77 -56.09
N GLY A 1162 -7.42 1.65 -57.04
CA GLY A 1162 -7.28 2.55 -58.19
C GLY A 1162 -6.53 3.88 -57.93
N GLY A 1163 -5.94 4.07 -56.74
CA GLY A 1163 -5.19 5.28 -56.37
C GLY A 1163 -3.76 4.99 -55.87
N PRO A 1164 -2.90 6.03 -55.75
CA PRO A 1164 -1.58 5.89 -55.12
C PRO A 1164 -1.72 5.65 -53.61
N ALA A 1165 -0.62 5.28 -52.95
CA ALA A 1165 -0.62 5.16 -51.50
C ALA A 1165 -1.12 6.47 -50.85
N TYR A 1166 -1.97 6.35 -49.85
CA TYR A 1166 -2.69 7.46 -49.24
C TYR A 1166 -2.71 7.29 -47.73
N THR A 1167 -2.33 8.33 -46.99
CA THR A 1167 -2.44 8.36 -45.54
C THR A 1167 -3.62 9.24 -45.16
N THR A 1168 -4.55 8.72 -44.36
CA THR A 1168 -5.72 9.49 -43.89
C THR A 1168 -5.29 10.61 -42.93
N VAL A 1169 -6.19 11.57 -42.70
CA VAL A 1169 -5.95 12.68 -41.74
C VAL A 1169 -5.78 12.22 -40.28
N VAL A 1170 -6.15 10.97 -39.97
CA VAL A 1170 -5.94 10.32 -38.67
C VAL A 1170 -4.74 9.36 -38.67
N GLY A 1171 -3.91 9.38 -39.73
CA GLY A 1171 -2.62 8.68 -39.77
C GLY A 1171 -2.66 7.24 -40.31
N GLU A 1172 -3.79 6.75 -40.82
CA GLU A 1172 -3.88 5.39 -41.36
C GLU A 1172 -3.32 5.31 -42.80
N LEU A 1173 -2.41 4.37 -43.05
CA LEU A 1173 -1.80 4.15 -44.37
C LEU A 1173 -2.62 3.17 -45.22
N PHE A 1174 -3.03 3.61 -46.41
CA PHE A 1174 -3.54 2.78 -47.50
C PHE A 1174 -2.43 2.60 -48.54
N GLU A 1175 -2.05 1.36 -48.83
CA GLU A 1175 -1.07 1.00 -49.85
C GLU A 1175 -1.61 1.23 -51.26
N ALA A 1176 -0.73 1.51 -52.22
CA ALA A 1176 -1.13 1.66 -53.62
C ALA A 1176 -1.61 0.32 -54.18
N ASP A 1177 -2.70 0.32 -54.96
CA ASP A 1177 -3.15 -0.86 -55.68
C ASP A 1177 -2.17 -1.21 -56.83
N ALA A 1178 -1.21 -2.09 -56.55
CA ALA A 1178 -0.14 -2.47 -57.47
C ALA A 1178 -0.61 -3.31 -58.67
N PHE A 1179 -1.86 -3.77 -58.68
CA PHE A 1179 -2.38 -4.71 -59.68
C PHE A 1179 -3.60 -4.18 -60.46
N TYR A 1180 -3.98 -2.92 -60.28
CA TYR A 1180 -5.08 -2.31 -61.02
C TYR A 1180 -4.80 -2.25 -62.54
N SER A 1181 -5.60 -2.98 -63.32
CA SER A 1181 -5.54 -2.99 -64.80
C SER A 1181 -6.80 -2.39 -65.43
N GLY A 1182 -7.18 -1.19 -64.97
CA GLY A 1182 -8.13 -0.32 -65.66
C GLY A 1182 -9.58 -0.36 -65.19
N GLY A 1183 -10.30 0.71 -65.54
CA GLY A 1183 -11.66 1.06 -65.14
C GLY A 1183 -11.89 2.57 -65.32
N SER A 1184 -13.14 3.02 -65.47
CA SER A 1184 -13.48 4.44 -65.64
C SER A 1184 -13.89 5.05 -64.31
N ILE A 1185 -13.36 6.23 -63.99
CA ILE A 1185 -13.78 7.01 -62.80
C ILE A 1185 -15.26 7.33 -62.94
N PHE A 1186 -16.05 6.99 -61.91
CA PHE A 1186 -17.43 7.42 -61.79
C PHE A 1186 -17.55 8.31 -60.55
N SER A 1187 -18.14 9.50 -60.72
CA SER A 1187 -18.53 10.34 -59.59
C SER A 1187 -20.03 10.28 -59.41
N VAL A 1188 -20.47 10.12 -58.17
CA VAL A 1188 -21.88 10.26 -57.77
C VAL A 1188 -22.01 11.57 -56.98
N SER A 1189 -23.03 12.37 -57.29
CA SER A 1189 -23.28 13.65 -56.62
C SER A 1189 -24.08 13.51 -55.32
N ASN A 1190 -24.36 12.27 -54.88
CA ASN A 1190 -25.12 11.96 -53.69
C ASN A 1190 -24.26 11.09 -52.75
N ASN A 1191 -24.45 11.25 -51.44
CA ASN A 1191 -23.82 10.41 -50.43
C ASN A 1191 -24.18 8.93 -50.66
N ILE A 1192 -23.19 8.05 -50.49
CA ILE A 1192 -23.43 6.60 -50.49
C ILE A 1192 -24.09 6.25 -49.15
N ALA A 1193 -25.22 5.56 -49.19
CA ALA A 1193 -25.96 5.20 -47.99
C ALA A 1193 -25.11 4.28 -47.08
N ASN A 1194 -25.10 4.57 -45.78
CA ASN A 1194 -24.40 3.85 -44.71
C ASN A 1194 -22.87 3.96 -44.70
N THR A 1195 -22.30 5.03 -45.25
CA THR A 1195 -20.89 5.38 -45.02
C THR A 1195 -20.81 6.81 -44.45
N PRO A 1196 -20.13 7.04 -43.30
CA PRO A 1196 -19.80 8.39 -42.86
C PRO A 1196 -18.65 8.94 -43.73
N ASP A 1197 -18.78 10.19 -44.17
CA ASP A 1197 -17.69 10.99 -44.76
C ASP A 1197 -16.91 11.68 -43.63
#